data_AF-A0A2D8BSK5-F1
#
_entry.id   AF-A0A2D8BSK5-F1
#
_cell.length_a   1.000
_cell.length_b   1.000
_cell.length_c   1.000
_cell.angle_alpha   90.00
_cell.angle_beta   90.00
_cell.angle_gamma   90.00
#
_symmetry.space_group_name_H-M   'P 1'
#
loop_
_entity.id
_entity.type
_entity.pdbx_description
1 polymer ?
#
loop_
_entity_poly.entity_id
_entity_poly.type
_entity_poly.pdbx_seq_one_letter_code
_entity_poly.pdbx_strand_id
1 'polypeptide(L)'
;MGKFVIIDPSISGDGGHYLEYALRVLKAAGREGWSLVLGVNKTFDVTIDRKLSIDVEPIFTYDIWGRDLSASAKEIAPATEDERRQMRRLFSRSGLLWQLAAHPDVARIYLGETGLPERIAKRLTRLVPVYTAAQERQSRRRAVAGEAGFADEMASLRRDISALLGDPSQMEKDRLSTTRSLESIERAATITRDFADRLEEMHDRHDLGKGDIVFIPTMAWPDLTGFVEFLSHREGKPKPIYAPLFRRNIFNCYPRDYTEQGYSVHPYRRAFAALQTVADGSVRVCTDTEPLTEQYRQVTDVPLATLPIPCPKTRMARRNADDKKPVSLVYLGDARSEKGFDSLPMIAKSIRDGDLKGKFCIRTQLYFPPKSSDMQMIQAGEQLRRYDDDIVSIVEGSLNSEAYVSEIEKAGAILIAYDRQNYAARSSGIFMEAAAAGVPVIATAGTWMSGLIGEATWEYHHESVENSEVISVSRSGALDWRQIAGNDDTAADQSEDDAIQLRPDVTTYIAPSVPRQATHLWLTFEGGAGSSGCHTSIQLTQRDHNLKTLHERTFTMGGSQSGKQSLVVPVERLAQSFWIGFQNLYTRAPFNLSGLRVCWLRREAPIARCAGGVTTQLYSPQRYSDMINHALPELHADYDEIARSAAHLAKAYAREHSAETLVDRLITAARKSDHEPPRELRAFQW
;
A
#
# COMPACT_ATOMS: atom_id res chain seq x y z
N MET A 1 -3.36 3.08 -38.45
CA MET A 1 -3.96 3.45 -37.15
C MET A 1 -3.29 2.58 -36.11
N GLY A 2 -2.74 3.15 -35.04
CA GLY A 2 -2.05 2.36 -34.02
C GLY A 2 -3.04 1.52 -33.19
N LYS A 3 -2.56 0.43 -32.60
CA LYS A 3 -3.29 -0.42 -31.66
C LYS A 3 -2.96 -0.02 -30.23
N PHE A 4 -3.98 0.05 -29.39
CA PHE A 4 -3.86 0.22 -27.95
C PHE A 4 -4.30 -1.09 -27.29
N VAL A 5 -3.32 -1.79 -26.75
CA VAL A 5 -3.48 -3.13 -26.20
C VAL A 5 -3.42 -3.04 -24.68
N ILE A 6 -4.40 -3.60 -23.98
CA ILE A 6 -4.32 -3.85 -22.53
C ILE A 6 -4.15 -5.34 -22.28
N ILE A 7 -3.22 -5.70 -21.40
CA ILE A 7 -2.98 -7.09 -20.98
C ILE A 7 -3.18 -7.20 -19.47
N ASP A 8 -4.27 -7.83 -19.03
CA ASP A 8 -4.48 -8.12 -17.60
C ASP A 8 -4.93 -9.58 -17.40
N PRO A 9 -3.99 -10.47 -17.06
CA PRO A 9 -4.27 -11.89 -16.81
C PRO A 9 -5.21 -12.16 -15.62
N SER A 10 -5.55 -11.14 -14.82
CA SER A 10 -6.46 -11.25 -13.68
C SER A 10 -7.93 -11.08 -14.08
N ILE A 11 -8.21 -10.61 -15.30
CA ILE A 11 -9.56 -10.49 -15.85
C ILE A 11 -10.05 -11.88 -16.26
N SER A 12 -11.02 -12.43 -15.53
CA SER A 12 -11.54 -13.80 -15.72
C SER A 12 -13.06 -13.91 -15.72
N GLY A 13 -13.77 -12.81 -15.44
CA GLY A 13 -15.24 -12.79 -15.36
C GLY A 13 -15.80 -11.40 -15.64
N ASP A 14 -17.11 -11.26 -15.47
CA ASP A 14 -17.92 -10.11 -15.91
C ASP A 14 -17.90 -8.93 -14.94
N GLY A 15 -17.19 -9.07 -13.82
CA GLY A 15 -17.09 -8.05 -12.79
C GLY A 15 -15.72 -7.97 -12.13
N GLY A 16 -15.52 -6.91 -11.37
CA GLY A 16 -14.31 -6.66 -10.59
C GLY A 16 -13.50 -5.46 -11.08
N HIS A 17 -12.63 -4.97 -10.20
CA HIS A 17 -11.86 -3.75 -10.43
C HIS A 17 -10.89 -3.84 -11.60
N TYR A 18 -10.44 -5.04 -12.01
CA TYR A 18 -9.54 -5.23 -13.15
C TYR A 18 -10.22 -4.95 -14.49
N LEU A 19 -11.39 -5.56 -14.76
CA LEU A 19 -12.12 -5.36 -16.01
C LEU A 19 -12.60 -3.91 -16.14
N GLU A 20 -13.17 -3.36 -15.07
CA GLU A 20 -13.63 -1.97 -15.03
C GLU A 20 -12.52 -0.97 -15.32
N TYR A 21 -11.33 -1.19 -14.75
CA TYR A 21 -10.15 -0.39 -15.02
C TYR A 21 -9.77 -0.48 -16.51
N ALA A 22 -9.67 -1.69 -17.07
CA ALA A 22 -9.27 -1.89 -18.46
C ALA A 22 -10.27 -1.24 -19.44
N LEU A 23 -11.57 -1.41 -19.22
CA LEU A 23 -12.62 -0.82 -20.06
C LEU A 23 -12.61 0.70 -20.03
N ARG A 24 -12.31 1.33 -18.88
CA ARG A 24 -12.19 2.80 -18.77
C ARG A 24 -11.04 3.32 -19.61
N VAL A 25 -9.87 2.68 -19.51
CA VAL A 25 -8.68 3.06 -20.27
C VAL A 25 -8.88 2.82 -21.77
N LEU A 26 -9.40 1.66 -22.17
CA LEU A 26 -9.69 1.36 -23.58
C LEU A 26 -10.72 2.31 -24.17
N LYS A 27 -11.77 2.66 -23.43
CA LYS A 27 -12.77 3.65 -23.87
C LYS A 27 -12.17 5.03 -24.08
N ALA A 28 -11.23 5.45 -23.22
CA ALA A 28 -10.49 6.70 -23.41
C ALA A 28 -9.59 6.62 -24.66
N ALA A 29 -8.84 5.53 -24.85
CA ALA A 29 -8.03 5.32 -26.05
C ALA A 29 -8.87 5.26 -27.34
N GLY A 30 -10.05 4.65 -27.32
CA GLY A 30 -10.93 4.58 -28.48
C GLY A 30 -11.41 5.95 -28.96
N ARG A 31 -11.62 6.90 -28.03
CA ARG A 31 -11.96 8.29 -28.38
C ARG A 31 -10.81 9.04 -29.05
N GLU A 32 -9.57 8.65 -28.74
CA GLU A 32 -8.36 9.13 -29.41
C GLU A 32 -8.09 8.40 -30.74
N GLY A 33 -9.00 7.53 -31.19
CA GLY A 33 -8.96 6.87 -32.49
C GLY A 33 -8.05 5.65 -32.56
N TRP A 34 -7.79 4.96 -31.44
CA TRP A 34 -7.00 3.73 -31.42
C TRP A 34 -7.84 2.49 -31.74
N SER A 35 -7.21 1.50 -32.39
CA SER A 35 -7.75 0.14 -32.45
C SER A 35 -7.57 -0.53 -31.09
N LEU A 36 -8.61 -1.13 -30.54
CA LEU A 36 -8.62 -1.60 -29.14
C LEU A 36 -8.48 -3.11 -29.06
N VAL A 37 -7.51 -3.57 -28.27
CA VAL A 37 -7.29 -5.00 -27.99
C VAL A 37 -7.20 -5.22 -26.48
N LEU A 38 -7.82 -6.28 -25.98
CA LEU A 38 -7.83 -6.65 -24.57
C LEU A 38 -7.43 -8.12 -24.39
N GLY A 39 -6.22 -8.36 -23.89
CA GLY A 39 -5.73 -9.67 -23.48
C GLY A 39 -6.14 -10.00 -22.05
N VAL A 40 -6.83 -11.12 -21.87
CA VAL A 40 -7.45 -11.54 -20.59
C VAL A 40 -7.12 -13.00 -20.25
N ASN A 41 -7.55 -13.44 -19.08
CA ASN A 41 -7.45 -14.84 -18.70
C ASN A 41 -8.27 -15.73 -19.64
N LYS A 42 -7.78 -16.93 -19.94
CA LYS A 42 -8.47 -17.92 -20.78
C LYS A 42 -9.83 -18.37 -20.23
N THR A 43 -10.10 -18.13 -18.95
CA THR A 43 -11.39 -18.41 -18.31
C THR A 43 -12.44 -17.31 -18.54
N PHE A 44 -12.05 -16.19 -19.14
CA PHE A 44 -12.97 -15.10 -19.44
C PHE A 44 -13.96 -15.50 -20.54
N ASP A 45 -15.23 -15.64 -20.15
CA ASP A 45 -16.34 -16.01 -21.03
C ASP A 45 -17.47 -14.97 -20.95
N VAL A 46 -17.14 -13.72 -21.23
CA VAL A 46 -18.08 -12.60 -21.09
C VAL A 46 -18.14 -11.80 -22.37
N THR A 47 -19.35 -11.51 -22.82
CA THR A 47 -19.56 -10.62 -23.97
C THR A 47 -19.42 -9.17 -23.53
N ILE A 48 -18.37 -8.50 -24.02
CA ILE A 48 -18.19 -7.05 -23.85
C ILE A 48 -19.13 -6.30 -24.80
N ASP A 49 -19.57 -5.09 -24.40
CA ASP A 49 -20.44 -4.24 -25.21
C ASP A 49 -19.86 -4.07 -26.63
N ARG A 50 -20.59 -4.60 -27.63
CA ARG A 50 -20.21 -4.55 -29.04
C ARG A 50 -20.00 -3.13 -29.56
N LYS A 51 -20.57 -2.11 -28.90
CA LYS A 51 -20.38 -0.70 -29.26
C LYS A 51 -18.95 -0.21 -29.03
N LEU A 52 -18.17 -0.87 -28.17
CA LEU A 52 -16.78 -0.49 -27.91
C LEU A 52 -15.81 -1.04 -28.96
N SER A 53 -16.24 -1.97 -29.83
CA SER A 53 -15.40 -2.61 -30.86
C SER A 53 -14.03 -3.04 -30.34
N ILE A 54 -14.01 -3.67 -29.15
CA ILE A 54 -12.80 -4.19 -28.52
C ILE A 54 -12.57 -5.63 -29.00
N ASP A 55 -11.39 -5.92 -29.49
CA ASP A 55 -10.95 -7.28 -29.79
C ASP A 55 -10.46 -7.95 -28.49
N VAL A 56 -11.10 -9.05 -28.08
CA VAL A 56 -10.86 -9.68 -26.77
C VAL A 56 -10.16 -11.01 -26.97
N GLU A 57 -9.02 -11.18 -26.32
CA GLU A 57 -8.14 -12.34 -26.46
C GLU A 57 -8.01 -13.09 -25.12
N PRO A 58 -8.82 -14.15 -24.90
CA PRO A 58 -8.72 -14.99 -23.70
C PRO A 58 -7.55 -15.97 -23.84
N ILE A 59 -6.35 -15.52 -23.49
CA ILE A 59 -5.09 -16.21 -23.81
C ILE A 59 -4.24 -16.57 -22.58
N PHE A 60 -4.30 -15.81 -21.48
CA PHE A 60 -3.41 -16.01 -20.33
C PHE A 60 -3.92 -17.10 -19.37
N THR A 61 -3.04 -17.97 -18.86
CA THR A 61 -3.46 -19.04 -17.93
C THR A 61 -3.50 -18.57 -16.47
N TYR A 62 -2.42 -17.93 -16.02
CA TYR A 62 -2.24 -17.56 -14.62
C TYR A 62 -2.65 -16.11 -14.36
N ASP A 63 -3.31 -15.85 -13.23
CA ASP A 63 -3.48 -14.48 -12.75
C ASP A 63 -2.20 -13.93 -12.10
N ILE A 64 -2.22 -12.65 -11.69
CA ILE A 64 -1.07 -12.02 -11.01
C ILE A 64 -0.65 -12.69 -9.70
N TRP A 65 -1.50 -13.53 -9.12
CA TRP A 65 -1.20 -14.29 -7.91
C TRP A 65 -0.62 -15.67 -8.25
N GLY A 66 -0.36 -15.95 -9.53
CA GLY A 66 0.13 -17.21 -10.04
C GLY A 66 -0.90 -18.32 -9.99
N ARG A 67 -2.20 -18.00 -9.93
CA ARG A 67 -3.29 -18.99 -9.85
C ARG A 67 -3.77 -19.34 -11.24
N ASP A 68 -3.81 -20.64 -11.55
CA ASP A 68 -4.54 -21.14 -12.70
C ASP A 68 -6.03 -21.13 -12.34
N LEU A 69 -6.80 -20.23 -12.95
CA LEU A 69 -8.23 -20.08 -12.70
C LEU A 69 -9.05 -21.16 -13.42
N SER A 70 -8.49 -21.83 -14.43
CA SER A 70 -9.13 -22.94 -15.16
C SER A 70 -9.02 -24.27 -14.43
N ALA A 71 -8.01 -24.40 -13.55
CA ALA A 71 -7.97 -25.46 -12.57
C ALA A 71 -9.07 -25.21 -11.54
N SER A 72 -10.30 -25.59 -11.90
CA SER A 72 -11.40 -25.80 -10.95
C SER A 72 -10.84 -26.50 -9.72
N ALA A 73 -11.27 -26.08 -8.53
CA ALA A 73 -10.81 -26.66 -7.28
C ALA A 73 -10.95 -28.18 -7.36
N LYS A 74 -9.86 -28.89 -7.66
CA LYS A 74 -9.77 -30.30 -7.30
C LYS A 74 -10.03 -30.30 -5.81
N GLU A 75 -11.16 -30.88 -5.41
CA GLU A 75 -11.32 -31.34 -4.04
C GLU A 75 -10.01 -32.01 -3.68
N ILE A 76 -9.27 -31.41 -2.74
CA ILE A 76 -8.04 -31.99 -2.25
C ILE A 76 -8.46 -33.31 -1.63
N ALA A 77 -8.24 -34.42 -2.33
CA ALA A 77 -8.46 -35.73 -1.78
C ALA A 77 -7.65 -35.81 -0.47
N PRO A 78 -8.25 -36.25 0.64
CA PRO A 78 -7.54 -36.32 1.91
C PRO A 78 -6.29 -37.18 1.73
N ALA A 79 -5.12 -36.63 2.09
CA ALA A 79 -3.82 -37.31 1.95
C ALA A 79 -3.91 -38.74 2.48
N THR A 80 -3.36 -39.71 1.73
CA THR A 80 -3.36 -41.13 2.12
C THR A 80 -2.52 -41.35 3.38
N GLU A 81 -2.78 -42.41 4.14
CA GLU A 81 -2.03 -42.68 5.38
C GLU A 81 -0.53 -42.91 5.13
N ASP A 82 -0.18 -43.38 3.93
CA ASP A 82 1.21 -43.61 3.53
C ASP A 82 1.91 -42.32 3.09
N GLU A 83 1.22 -41.40 2.40
CA GLU A 83 1.69 -40.02 2.17
C GLU A 83 1.83 -39.27 3.51
N ARG A 84 0.89 -39.43 4.44
CA ARG A 84 1.00 -38.89 5.81
C ARG A 84 2.18 -39.50 6.56
N ARG A 85 2.54 -40.77 6.30
CA ARG A 85 3.68 -41.46 6.91
C ARG A 85 5.01 -41.03 6.27
N GLN A 86 5.05 -40.80 4.96
CA GLN A 86 6.20 -40.27 4.22
C GLN A 86 6.46 -38.80 4.58
N MET A 87 5.43 -37.97 4.66
CA MET A 87 5.50 -36.60 5.16
C MET A 87 5.96 -36.57 6.62
N ARG A 88 5.45 -37.45 7.50
CA ARG A 88 5.97 -37.56 8.88
C ARG A 88 7.45 -37.92 8.94
N ARG A 89 7.99 -38.64 7.93
CA ARG A 89 9.40 -39.05 7.84
C ARG A 89 10.30 -37.99 7.19
N LEU A 90 9.87 -37.35 6.09
CA LEU A 90 10.60 -36.29 5.38
C LEU A 90 10.72 -35.02 6.24
N PHE A 91 9.69 -34.71 7.03
CA PHE A 91 9.62 -33.54 7.92
C PHE A 91 10.06 -33.88 9.37
N SER A 92 10.69 -35.05 9.55
CA SER A 92 11.37 -35.42 10.79
C SER A 92 12.76 -34.77 10.88
N ARG A 93 13.30 -34.63 12.10
CA ARG A 93 14.60 -33.98 12.35
C ARG A 93 15.77 -34.62 11.58
N SER A 94 15.75 -35.94 11.40
CA SER A 94 16.78 -36.67 10.63
C SER A 94 16.61 -36.50 9.11
N GLY A 95 15.39 -36.30 8.60
CA GLY A 95 15.14 -35.97 7.19
C GLY A 95 15.65 -34.59 6.80
N LEU A 96 15.53 -33.60 7.69
CA LEU A 96 16.00 -32.22 7.46
C LEU A 96 17.53 -32.06 7.54
N LEU A 97 18.19 -32.71 8.51
CA LEU A 97 19.66 -32.72 8.58
C LEU A 97 20.29 -33.45 7.38
N TRP A 98 19.62 -34.48 6.87
CA TRP A 98 19.99 -35.18 5.64
C TRP A 98 19.91 -34.27 4.41
N GLN A 99 18.87 -33.44 4.31
CA GLN A 99 18.72 -32.46 3.21
C GLN A 99 19.72 -31.30 3.30
N LEU A 100 20.06 -30.81 4.49
CA LEU A 100 21.08 -29.75 4.66
C LEU A 100 22.50 -30.24 4.35
N ALA A 101 22.83 -31.49 4.72
CA ALA A 101 24.10 -32.11 4.35
C ALA A 101 24.21 -32.35 2.83
N ALA A 102 23.08 -32.40 2.11
CA ALA A 102 23.01 -32.58 0.67
C ALA A 102 23.33 -31.37 -0.19
N HIS A 103 23.40 -30.17 0.41
CA HIS A 103 23.67 -28.92 -0.29
C HIS A 103 24.80 -28.16 0.42
N PRO A 104 26.08 -28.55 0.18
CA PRO A 104 27.24 -28.08 0.95
C PRO A 104 27.50 -26.58 0.85
N ASP A 105 27.07 -25.92 -0.23
CA ASP A 105 27.22 -24.47 -0.42
C ASP A 105 26.27 -23.69 0.50
N VAL A 106 25.06 -24.21 0.72
CA VAL A 106 24.08 -23.65 1.67
C VAL A 106 24.55 -23.87 3.11
N ALA A 107 25.12 -25.04 3.41
CA ALA A 107 25.68 -25.33 4.73
C ALA A 107 26.87 -24.43 5.11
N ARG A 108 27.72 -24.05 4.13
CA ARG A 108 28.84 -23.11 4.34
C ARG A 108 28.36 -21.69 4.69
N ILE A 109 27.34 -21.19 4.00
CA ILE A 109 26.78 -19.85 4.25
C ILE A 109 26.16 -19.79 5.66
N TYR A 110 25.43 -20.84 6.05
CA TYR A 110 24.84 -20.92 7.40
C TYR A 110 25.89 -21.03 8.52
N LEU A 111 27.01 -21.72 8.29
CA LEU A 111 28.11 -21.83 9.27
C LEU A 111 28.94 -20.55 9.38
N GLY A 112 28.95 -19.70 8.35
CA GLY A 112 29.76 -18.47 8.29
C GLY A 112 29.07 -17.20 8.80
N GLU A 113 27.76 -17.04 8.58
CA GLU A 113 27.10 -15.73 8.71
C GLU A 113 26.02 -15.63 9.79
N THR A 114 25.58 -16.73 10.42
CA THR A 114 24.39 -16.69 11.31
C THR A 114 24.62 -17.09 12.77
N GLY A 115 25.85 -17.37 13.20
CA GLY A 115 26.14 -17.65 14.61
C GLY A 115 25.28 -18.79 15.20
N LEU A 116 25.23 -19.93 14.51
CA LEU A 116 24.54 -21.12 15.01
C LEU A 116 25.09 -21.54 16.39
N PRO A 117 24.25 -22.06 17.31
CA PRO A 117 24.73 -22.64 18.56
C PRO A 117 25.82 -23.69 18.29
N GLU A 118 26.93 -23.63 19.02
CA GLU A 118 28.17 -24.39 18.76
C GLU A 118 27.94 -25.91 18.59
N ARG A 119 26.91 -26.46 19.24
CA ARG A 119 26.51 -27.87 19.15
C ARG A 119 25.89 -28.25 17.79
N ILE A 120 25.18 -27.33 17.13
CA ILE A 120 24.60 -27.53 15.78
C ILE A 120 25.69 -27.36 14.73
N ALA A 121 26.56 -26.35 14.90
CA ALA A 121 27.73 -26.16 14.05
C ALA A 121 28.62 -27.41 14.05
N LYS A 122 29.02 -27.92 15.22
CA LYS A 122 29.81 -29.17 15.36
C LYS A 122 29.14 -30.41 14.74
N ARG A 123 27.80 -30.47 14.71
CA ARG A 123 27.06 -31.59 14.10
C ARG A 123 27.01 -31.48 12.58
N LEU A 124 26.81 -30.29 12.03
CA LEU A 124 26.88 -30.04 10.59
C LEU A 124 28.28 -30.30 10.03
N THR A 125 29.33 -29.84 10.72
CA THR A 125 30.73 -30.11 10.33
C THR A 125 31.08 -31.61 10.31
N ARG A 126 30.38 -32.43 11.11
CA ARG A 126 30.55 -33.90 11.12
C ARG A 126 29.67 -34.64 10.12
N LEU A 127 28.49 -34.11 9.80
CA LEU A 127 27.54 -34.73 8.87
C LEU A 127 27.89 -34.47 7.40
N VAL A 128 28.45 -33.30 7.08
CA VAL A 128 28.85 -32.95 5.71
C VAL A 128 29.87 -33.96 5.13
N PRO A 129 30.98 -34.33 5.81
CA PRO A 129 31.91 -35.33 5.29
C PRO A 129 31.29 -36.72 5.13
N VAL A 130 30.42 -37.13 6.05
CA VAL A 130 29.72 -38.43 6.00
C VAL A 130 28.78 -38.49 4.80
N TYR A 131 28.08 -37.40 4.52
CA TYR A 131 27.18 -37.30 3.38
C TYR A 131 27.94 -37.24 2.05
N THR A 132 29.01 -36.45 1.94
CA THR A 132 29.85 -36.40 0.74
C THR A 132 30.45 -37.77 0.43
N ALA A 133 30.91 -38.50 1.46
CA ALA A 133 31.40 -39.87 1.31
C ALA A 133 30.29 -40.87 0.93
N ALA A 134 29.07 -40.69 1.43
CA ALA A 134 27.91 -41.50 1.06
C ALA A 134 27.49 -41.25 -0.40
N GLN A 135 27.49 -39.99 -0.86
CA GLN A 135 27.25 -39.61 -2.25
C GLN A 135 28.32 -40.16 -3.18
N GLU A 136 29.61 -40.04 -2.84
CA GLU A 136 30.69 -40.62 -3.66
C GLU A 136 30.60 -42.15 -3.76
N ARG A 137 30.22 -42.83 -2.66
CA ARG A 137 29.93 -44.28 -2.67
C ARG A 137 28.69 -44.62 -3.49
N GLN A 138 27.64 -43.81 -3.41
CA GLN A 138 26.42 -43.95 -4.19
C GLN A 138 26.68 -43.79 -5.69
N SER A 139 27.47 -42.80 -6.09
CA SER A 139 27.89 -42.57 -7.48
C SER A 139 28.73 -43.73 -8.02
N ARG A 140 29.63 -44.29 -7.20
CA ARG A 140 30.45 -45.45 -7.59
C ARG A 140 29.68 -46.77 -7.64
N ARG A 141 28.59 -46.93 -6.89
CA ARG A 141 27.80 -48.18 -6.83
C ARG A 141 26.47 -48.16 -7.61
N ARG A 142 25.94 -46.99 -7.99
CA ARG A 142 24.89 -46.90 -9.03
C ARG A 142 25.37 -47.45 -10.38
N ALA A 143 26.69 -47.51 -10.57
CA ALA A 143 27.29 -48.25 -11.67
C ALA A 143 27.21 -49.78 -11.53
N VAL A 144 26.81 -50.35 -10.36
CA VAL A 144 27.00 -51.78 -10.04
C VAL A 144 25.83 -52.50 -9.32
N ALA A 145 24.88 -51.89 -8.60
CA ALA A 145 23.84 -52.67 -7.88
C ALA A 145 22.48 -51.98 -7.67
N GLY A 146 21.39 -52.77 -7.82
CA GLY A 146 19.97 -52.33 -7.76
C GLY A 146 19.33 -52.22 -6.36
N GLU A 147 18.04 -51.85 -6.35
CA GLU A 147 17.28 -51.16 -5.29
C GLU A 147 17.14 -51.85 -3.90
N ALA A 148 17.42 -53.15 -3.77
CA ALA A 148 17.13 -53.89 -2.53
C ALA A 148 18.08 -53.58 -1.35
N GLY A 149 19.30 -53.08 -1.59
CA GLY A 149 20.27 -52.75 -0.52
C GLY A 149 19.94 -51.47 0.27
N PHE A 150 18.99 -50.66 -0.20
CA PHE A 150 18.74 -49.31 0.30
C PHE A 150 18.00 -49.27 1.66
N ALA A 151 17.15 -50.25 1.96
CA ALA A 151 16.28 -50.23 3.14
C ALA A 151 17.03 -50.57 4.45
N ASP A 152 17.93 -51.56 4.40
CA ASP A 152 18.64 -52.05 5.58
C ASP A 152 19.75 -51.09 6.04
N GLU A 153 20.42 -50.40 5.10
CA GLU A 153 21.43 -49.39 5.41
C GLU A 153 20.81 -48.13 6.04
N MET A 154 19.63 -47.70 5.56
CA MET A 154 18.90 -46.56 6.13
C MET A 154 18.39 -46.82 7.54
N ALA A 155 18.13 -48.08 7.90
CA ALA A 155 17.72 -48.47 9.24
C ALA A 155 18.89 -48.46 10.24
N SER A 156 20.10 -48.82 9.78
CA SER A 156 21.32 -48.75 10.59
C SER A 156 21.68 -47.29 10.92
N LEU A 157 21.74 -46.44 9.89
CA LEU A 157 22.12 -45.03 10.02
C LEU A 157 21.15 -44.21 10.90
N ARG A 158 19.86 -44.58 10.91
CA ARG A 158 18.82 -43.93 11.74
C ARG A 158 18.98 -44.18 13.25
N ARG A 159 19.53 -45.33 13.63
CA ARG A 159 19.76 -45.67 15.05
C ARG A 159 20.88 -44.84 15.65
N ASP A 160 21.96 -44.65 14.90
CA ASP A 160 23.13 -43.89 15.33
C ASP A 160 22.84 -42.37 15.46
N ILE A 161 21.97 -41.84 14.59
CA ILE A 161 21.56 -40.43 14.62
C ILE A 161 20.60 -40.13 15.77
N SER A 162 19.70 -41.07 16.13
CA SER A 162 18.72 -40.86 17.21
C SER A 162 19.38 -40.81 18.60
N ALA A 163 20.45 -41.59 18.82
CA ALA A 163 21.24 -41.56 20.05
C ALA A 163 21.94 -40.21 20.28
N LEU A 164 22.15 -39.44 19.21
CA LEU A 164 22.98 -38.24 19.23
C LEU A 164 22.22 -36.95 19.55
N LEU A 165 20.88 -36.89 19.43
CA LEU A 165 20.17 -35.59 19.26
C LEU A 165 19.30 -35.07 20.43
N GLY A 166 18.84 -35.85 21.41
CA GLY A 166 18.12 -35.35 22.60
C GLY A 166 16.71 -34.71 22.37
N ASP A 167 15.98 -34.45 23.47
CA ASP A 167 14.49 -34.32 23.58
C ASP A 167 13.81 -33.29 22.62
N PRO A 168 12.60 -33.59 22.06
CA PRO A 168 12.04 -32.95 20.89
C PRO A 168 11.11 -31.72 21.05
N SER A 169 10.80 -31.29 22.26
CA SER A 169 9.61 -30.45 22.51
C SER A 169 9.67 -28.95 22.14
N GLN A 170 10.81 -28.40 21.71
CA GLN A 170 10.96 -26.94 21.53
C GLN A 170 11.13 -26.41 20.08
N MET A 171 11.04 -27.25 19.04
CA MET A 171 11.44 -26.90 17.65
C MET A 171 10.28 -26.93 16.62
N GLU A 172 9.15 -26.30 16.92
CA GLU A 172 7.93 -26.41 16.10
C GLU A 172 7.74 -25.29 15.06
N LYS A 173 8.40 -24.13 15.20
CA LYS A 173 8.15 -22.96 14.34
C LYS A 173 8.96 -22.90 13.03
N ASP A 174 10.11 -23.57 12.95
CA ASP A 174 11.02 -23.44 11.79
C ASP A 174 10.79 -24.50 10.69
N ARG A 175 9.76 -25.36 10.85
CA ARG A 175 9.46 -26.53 10.01
C ARG A 175 8.72 -26.23 8.69
N LEU A 176 8.11 -25.06 8.53
CA LEU A 176 7.16 -24.75 7.44
C LEU A 176 7.72 -23.86 6.31
N SER A 177 8.87 -23.22 6.49
CA SER A 177 9.36 -22.19 5.56
C SER A 177 10.10 -22.76 4.33
N THR A 178 10.88 -23.83 4.48
CA THR A 178 11.82 -24.28 3.43
C THR A 178 11.17 -25.05 2.28
N THR A 179 10.18 -25.91 2.52
CA THR A 179 9.49 -26.68 1.45
C THR A 179 8.58 -25.81 0.60
N ARG A 180 7.94 -24.80 1.23
CA ARG A 180 7.16 -23.78 0.51
C ARG A 180 8.05 -23.00 -0.47
N SER A 181 9.33 -22.81 -0.18
CA SER A 181 10.25 -22.06 -1.04
C SER A 181 10.58 -22.76 -2.36
N LEU A 182 10.72 -24.09 -2.38
CA LEU A 182 11.04 -24.83 -3.62
C LEU A 182 9.83 -24.97 -4.55
N GLU A 183 8.66 -25.33 -4.00
CA GLU A 183 7.39 -25.34 -4.76
C GLU A 183 7.06 -23.95 -5.33
N SER A 184 7.40 -22.88 -4.59
CA SER A 184 7.23 -21.50 -5.06
C SER A 184 8.15 -21.17 -6.25
N ILE A 185 9.36 -21.75 -6.32
CA ILE A 185 10.31 -21.50 -7.42
C ILE A 185 9.86 -22.24 -8.69
N GLU A 186 9.49 -23.51 -8.60
CA GLU A 186 8.99 -24.28 -9.76
C GLU A 186 7.70 -23.69 -10.33
N ARG A 187 6.80 -23.27 -9.43
CA ARG A 187 5.57 -22.57 -9.82
C ARG A 187 5.89 -21.24 -10.49
N ALA A 188 6.82 -20.45 -9.96
CA ALA A 188 7.22 -19.20 -10.57
C ALA A 188 7.82 -19.41 -11.98
N ALA A 189 8.67 -20.42 -12.18
CA ALA A 189 9.23 -20.73 -13.51
C ALA A 189 8.16 -21.17 -14.52
N THR A 190 7.09 -21.81 -14.06
CA THR A 190 5.94 -22.18 -14.90
C THR A 190 5.14 -20.95 -15.30
N ILE A 191 4.86 -20.05 -14.35
CA ILE A 191 4.15 -18.78 -14.60
C ILE A 191 4.96 -17.91 -15.58
N THR A 192 6.27 -17.79 -15.36
CA THR A 192 7.19 -17.03 -16.21
C THR A 192 7.14 -17.49 -17.67
N ARG A 193 7.26 -18.80 -17.92
CA ARG A 193 7.22 -19.35 -19.28
C ARG A 193 5.84 -19.18 -19.94
N ASP A 194 4.76 -19.49 -19.23
CA ASP A 194 3.41 -19.27 -19.77
C ASP A 194 3.19 -17.80 -20.11
N PHE A 195 3.59 -16.86 -19.25
CA PHE A 195 3.44 -15.44 -19.54
C PHE A 195 4.24 -15.01 -20.78
N ALA A 196 5.48 -15.48 -20.94
CA ALA A 196 6.31 -15.20 -22.11
C ALA A 196 5.68 -15.73 -23.42
N ASP A 197 5.29 -17.01 -23.42
CA ASP A 197 4.68 -17.69 -24.57
C ASP A 197 3.36 -17.00 -24.99
N ARG A 198 2.50 -16.66 -24.02
CA ARG A 198 1.21 -15.99 -24.31
C ARG A 198 1.38 -14.55 -24.76
N LEU A 199 2.39 -13.85 -24.25
CA LEU A 199 2.72 -12.52 -24.74
C LEU A 199 3.26 -12.55 -26.17
N GLU A 200 4.07 -13.56 -26.53
CA GLU A 200 4.55 -13.77 -27.89
C GLU A 200 3.40 -14.08 -28.86
N GLU A 201 2.53 -15.02 -28.49
CA GLU A 201 1.34 -15.37 -29.27
C GLU A 201 0.42 -14.17 -29.48
N MET A 202 0.18 -13.35 -28.45
CA MET A 202 -0.62 -12.13 -28.57
C MET A 202 0.04 -11.07 -29.46
N HIS A 203 1.36 -10.91 -29.32
CA HIS A 203 2.12 -9.95 -30.12
C HIS A 203 2.07 -10.31 -31.62
N ASP A 204 2.26 -11.59 -31.95
CA ASP A 204 2.28 -12.05 -33.33
C ASP A 204 0.87 -12.09 -33.94
N ARG A 205 -0.17 -12.47 -33.17
CA ARG A 205 -1.58 -12.49 -33.64
C ARG A 205 -2.06 -11.12 -34.09
N HIS A 206 -1.67 -10.06 -33.39
CA HIS A 206 -2.07 -8.71 -33.71
C HIS A 206 -1.03 -7.92 -34.52
N ASP A 207 0.09 -8.53 -34.95
CA ASP A 207 1.16 -7.85 -35.68
C ASP A 207 1.55 -6.52 -34.99
N LEU A 208 1.94 -6.61 -33.71
CA LEU A 208 2.24 -5.43 -32.90
C LEU A 208 3.59 -4.83 -33.30
N GLY A 209 3.61 -3.53 -33.63
CA GLY A 209 4.80 -2.89 -34.19
C GLY A 209 5.01 -1.45 -33.72
N LYS A 210 5.90 -0.73 -34.43
CA LYS A 210 6.17 0.69 -34.14
C LYS A 210 4.87 1.49 -34.27
N GLY A 211 4.54 2.27 -33.24
CA GLY A 211 3.34 3.09 -33.18
C GLY A 211 2.18 2.47 -32.41
N ASP A 212 2.29 1.21 -32.00
CA ASP A 212 1.35 0.55 -31.08
C ASP A 212 1.78 0.75 -29.61
N ILE A 213 0.82 0.66 -28.68
CA ILE A 213 1.05 0.75 -27.23
C ILE A 213 0.49 -0.52 -26.57
N VAL A 214 1.30 -1.14 -25.71
CA VAL A 214 0.91 -2.29 -24.88
C VAL A 214 1.00 -1.89 -23.42
N PHE A 215 -0.15 -1.74 -22.77
CA PHE A 215 -0.25 -1.39 -21.36
C PHE A 215 -0.59 -2.63 -20.52
N ILE A 216 0.24 -2.92 -19.51
CA ILE A 216 0.06 -4.08 -18.62
C ILE A 216 -0.26 -3.53 -17.23
N PRO A 217 -1.55 -3.28 -16.90
CA PRO A 217 -1.96 -2.51 -15.72
C PRO A 217 -1.61 -3.15 -14.38
N THR A 218 -1.27 -4.44 -14.36
CA THR A 218 -0.84 -5.12 -13.15
C THR A 218 0.24 -6.16 -13.49
N MET A 219 1.47 -5.93 -13.02
CA MET A 219 2.59 -6.85 -13.22
C MET A 219 3.22 -7.28 -11.88
N ALA A 220 3.53 -8.57 -11.74
CA ALA A 220 4.35 -9.12 -10.65
C ALA A 220 5.74 -9.54 -11.14
N TRP A 221 6.63 -9.93 -10.21
CA TRP A 221 8.00 -10.32 -10.57
C TRP A 221 8.11 -11.56 -11.48
N PRO A 222 7.25 -12.61 -11.39
CA PRO A 222 7.34 -13.73 -12.33
C PRO A 222 6.98 -13.31 -13.75
N ASP A 223 5.97 -12.44 -13.88
CA ASP A 223 5.54 -11.85 -15.15
C ASP A 223 6.64 -10.98 -15.75
N LEU A 224 7.32 -10.16 -14.93
CA LEU A 224 8.47 -9.36 -15.37
C LEU A 224 9.60 -10.26 -15.91
N THR A 225 9.84 -11.40 -15.27
CA THR A 225 10.86 -12.35 -15.75
C THR A 225 10.48 -12.92 -17.12
N GLY A 226 9.20 -13.28 -17.31
CA GLY A 226 8.70 -13.76 -18.61
C GLY A 226 8.70 -12.67 -19.66
N PHE A 227 8.41 -11.44 -19.27
CA PHE A 227 8.48 -10.26 -20.12
C PHE A 227 9.90 -10.00 -20.64
N VAL A 228 10.91 -10.18 -19.79
CA VAL A 228 12.32 -10.09 -20.21
C VAL A 228 12.69 -11.19 -21.19
N GLU A 229 12.26 -12.43 -20.94
CA GLU A 229 12.48 -13.56 -21.87
C GLU A 229 11.87 -13.27 -23.24
N PHE A 230 10.61 -12.82 -23.27
CA PHE A 230 9.95 -12.36 -24.49
C PHE A 230 10.71 -11.25 -25.22
N LEU A 231 11.17 -10.21 -24.51
CA LEU A 231 11.91 -9.10 -25.13
C LEU A 231 13.24 -9.54 -25.74
N SER A 232 13.91 -10.52 -25.12
CA SER A 232 15.18 -11.06 -25.62
C SER A 232 15.03 -11.74 -26.98
N HIS A 233 13.90 -12.41 -27.25
CA HIS A 233 13.58 -13.02 -28.56
C HIS A 233 13.22 -11.99 -29.65
N ARG A 234 13.12 -10.71 -29.28
CA ARG A 234 12.76 -9.60 -30.19
C ARG A 234 13.84 -8.55 -30.37
N GLU A 235 15.08 -8.83 -29.97
CA GLU A 235 16.20 -7.93 -30.23
C GLU A 235 16.29 -7.56 -31.72
N GLY A 236 16.43 -6.25 -32.00
CA GLY A 236 16.50 -5.71 -33.37
C GLY A 236 15.20 -5.72 -34.19
N LYS A 237 14.08 -6.21 -33.65
CA LYS A 237 12.77 -6.18 -34.34
C LYS A 237 12.00 -4.88 -34.01
N PRO A 238 11.13 -4.38 -34.91
CA PRO A 238 10.18 -3.31 -34.59
C PRO A 238 9.29 -3.73 -33.42
N LYS A 239 9.11 -2.85 -32.44
CA LYS A 239 8.34 -3.13 -31.21
C LYS A 239 7.33 -2.02 -30.94
N PRO A 240 6.18 -2.34 -30.31
CA PRO A 240 5.32 -1.36 -29.68
C PRO A 240 6.02 -0.78 -28.44
N ILE A 241 5.35 0.20 -27.82
CA ILE A 241 5.78 0.69 -26.51
C ILE A 241 5.07 -0.11 -25.43
N TYR A 242 5.86 -0.82 -24.63
CA TYR A 242 5.41 -1.59 -23.49
C TYR A 242 5.42 -0.73 -22.23
N ALA A 243 4.29 -0.64 -21.55
CA ALA A 243 4.12 0.09 -20.31
C ALA A 243 3.65 -0.85 -19.18
N PRO A 244 4.56 -1.64 -18.58
CA PRO A 244 4.22 -2.45 -17.41
C PRO A 244 4.01 -1.59 -16.16
N LEU A 245 2.88 -1.78 -15.48
CA LEU A 245 2.51 -1.06 -14.26
C LEU A 245 2.65 -1.94 -13.02
N PHE A 246 3.48 -1.49 -12.09
CA PHE A 246 3.73 -2.13 -10.80
C PHE A 246 2.99 -1.41 -9.67
N ARG A 247 2.10 -2.12 -8.98
CA ARG A 247 1.20 -1.55 -7.96
C ARG A 247 1.44 -2.07 -6.55
N ARG A 248 2.56 -2.76 -6.34
CA ARG A 248 2.84 -3.48 -5.09
C ARG A 248 4.14 -3.01 -4.49
N ASN A 249 4.14 -2.99 -3.17
CA ASN A 249 5.36 -2.81 -2.42
C ASN A 249 6.36 -3.91 -2.77
N ILE A 250 7.60 -3.50 -2.97
CA ILE A 250 8.74 -4.41 -2.86
C ILE A 250 9.39 -4.31 -1.48
N PHE A 251 9.20 -3.17 -0.80
CA PHE A 251 9.55 -2.99 0.61
C PHE A 251 8.30 -2.64 1.43
N ASN A 252 8.20 -3.23 2.62
CA ASN A 252 7.23 -2.81 3.62
C ASN A 252 7.76 -1.60 4.41
N CYS A 253 6.85 -0.84 5.02
CA CYS A 253 7.19 0.32 5.87
C CYS A 253 7.84 1.47 5.08
N TYR A 254 8.93 2.06 5.60
CA TYR A 254 9.53 3.30 5.10
C TYR A 254 10.98 3.10 4.65
N PRO A 255 11.58 4.00 3.86
CA PRO A 255 12.93 3.80 3.31
C PRO A 255 14.02 3.44 4.30
N ARG A 256 13.95 3.97 5.53
CA ARG A 256 14.87 3.61 6.61
C ARG A 256 14.83 2.13 7.00
N ASP A 257 13.72 1.45 6.75
CA ASP A 257 13.48 0.04 7.08
C ASP A 257 13.84 -0.88 5.89
N TYR A 258 14.29 -0.33 4.75
CA TYR A 258 14.53 -1.11 3.53
C TYR A 258 15.81 -1.96 3.62
N THR A 259 16.82 -1.49 4.36
CA THR A 259 18.11 -2.19 4.50
C THR A 259 17.93 -3.61 5.04
N GLU A 260 17.03 -3.81 5.99
CA GLU A 260 16.72 -5.11 6.60
C GLU A 260 15.94 -6.05 5.67
N GLN A 261 15.38 -5.52 4.58
CA GLN A 261 14.52 -6.22 3.62
C GLN A 261 15.25 -6.57 2.31
N GLY A 262 16.59 -6.43 2.27
CA GLY A 262 17.38 -6.64 1.06
C GLY A 262 17.22 -8.01 0.40
N TYR A 263 16.91 -9.06 1.18
CA TYR A 263 16.71 -10.41 0.64
C TYR A 263 15.36 -10.58 -0.08
N SER A 264 14.26 -10.03 0.48
CA SER A 264 12.91 -10.20 -0.08
C SER A 264 12.75 -9.54 -1.45
N VAL A 265 13.58 -8.54 -1.76
CA VAL A 265 13.58 -7.83 -3.05
C VAL A 265 14.51 -8.43 -4.10
N HIS A 266 15.29 -9.46 -3.74
CA HIS A 266 16.27 -10.06 -4.65
C HIS A 266 15.67 -10.58 -5.98
N PRO A 267 14.47 -11.20 -6.02
CA PRO A 267 13.83 -11.57 -7.28
C PRO A 267 13.58 -10.36 -8.20
N TYR A 268 13.13 -9.23 -7.65
CA TYR A 268 12.93 -8.00 -8.40
C TYR A 268 14.25 -7.44 -8.93
N ARG A 269 15.30 -7.36 -8.09
CA ARG A 269 16.64 -6.89 -8.52
C ARG A 269 17.16 -7.68 -9.72
N ARG A 270 17.04 -9.01 -9.68
CA ARG A 270 17.46 -9.87 -10.81
C ARG A 270 16.66 -9.62 -12.07
N ALA A 271 15.33 -9.56 -11.95
CA ALA A 271 14.45 -9.36 -13.09
C ALA A 271 14.65 -7.97 -13.73
N PHE A 272 14.83 -6.92 -12.92
CA PHE A 272 15.12 -5.58 -13.43
C PHE A 272 16.53 -5.43 -14.01
N ALA A 273 17.54 -6.05 -13.41
CA ALA A 273 18.88 -6.09 -14.00
C ALA A 273 18.85 -6.76 -15.39
N ALA A 274 18.08 -7.83 -15.54
CA ALA A 274 17.89 -8.47 -16.84
C ALA A 274 17.10 -7.56 -17.81
N LEU A 275 16.05 -6.86 -17.33
CA LEU A 275 15.31 -5.89 -18.13
C LEU A 275 16.22 -4.77 -18.67
N GLN A 276 17.15 -4.25 -17.87
CA GLN A 276 18.10 -3.22 -18.30
C GLN A 276 18.95 -3.68 -19.50
N THR A 277 19.23 -4.98 -19.63
CA THR A 277 20.04 -5.49 -20.73
C THR A 277 19.28 -5.63 -22.04
N VAL A 278 17.94 -5.75 -21.99
CA VAL A 278 17.09 -5.98 -23.18
C VAL A 278 16.19 -4.79 -23.53
N ALA A 279 16.06 -3.81 -22.65
CA ALA A 279 15.25 -2.62 -22.87
C ALA A 279 15.98 -1.63 -23.81
N ASP A 280 15.39 -1.40 -24.98
CA ASP A 280 15.91 -0.53 -26.05
C ASP A 280 15.14 0.80 -26.17
N GLY A 281 14.54 1.25 -25.06
CA GLY A 281 13.66 2.43 -25.02
C GLY A 281 12.20 2.15 -25.39
N SER A 282 11.89 0.93 -25.85
CA SER A 282 10.51 0.47 -26.06
C SER A 282 9.77 0.13 -24.76
N VAL A 283 10.45 0.13 -23.61
CA VAL A 283 9.86 -0.18 -22.29
C VAL A 283 9.77 1.06 -21.42
N ARG A 284 8.59 1.32 -20.87
CA ARG A 284 8.28 2.39 -19.92
C ARG A 284 7.75 1.78 -18.63
N VAL A 285 8.62 1.57 -17.66
CA VAL A 285 8.21 1.00 -16.38
C VAL A 285 7.38 2.04 -15.62
N CYS A 286 6.20 1.62 -15.17
CA CYS A 286 5.25 2.51 -14.53
C CYS A 286 4.91 2.02 -13.11
N THR A 287 4.53 2.96 -12.25
CA THR A 287 3.94 2.76 -10.92
C THR A 287 2.71 3.65 -10.79
N ASP A 288 1.90 3.49 -9.74
CA ASP A 288 0.68 4.29 -9.53
C ASP A 288 0.75 5.24 -8.32
N THR A 289 1.90 5.30 -7.65
CA THR A 289 2.22 6.30 -6.61
C THR A 289 3.69 6.69 -6.66
N GLU A 290 4.02 7.93 -6.30
CA GLU A 290 5.40 8.40 -6.21
C GLU A 290 6.22 7.66 -5.16
N PRO A 291 5.68 7.29 -3.97
CA PRO A 291 6.41 6.42 -3.05
C PRO A 291 6.72 5.03 -3.63
N LEU A 292 5.85 4.45 -4.46
CA LEU A 292 6.17 3.20 -5.17
C LEU A 292 7.25 3.44 -6.20
N THR A 293 7.19 4.52 -6.97
CA THR A 293 8.27 4.91 -7.90
C THR A 293 9.60 4.94 -7.17
N GLU A 294 9.63 5.54 -5.97
CA GLU A 294 10.83 5.60 -5.16
C GLU A 294 11.29 4.23 -4.66
N GLN A 295 10.38 3.33 -4.30
CA GLN A 295 10.76 1.94 -3.99
C GLN A 295 11.42 1.25 -5.17
N TYR A 296 10.80 1.31 -6.36
CA TYR A 296 11.30 0.62 -7.54
C TYR A 296 12.65 1.19 -8.03
N ARG A 297 12.91 2.49 -7.85
CA ARG A 297 14.24 3.10 -8.11
C ARG A 297 15.38 2.44 -7.33
N GLN A 298 15.09 1.84 -6.17
CA GLN A 298 16.11 1.14 -5.37
C GLN A 298 16.58 -0.18 -6.00
N VAL A 299 15.91 -0.67 -7.05
CA VAL A 299 16.21 -1.96 -7.68
C VAL A 299 16.39 -1.87 -9.21
N THR A 300 16.24 -0.69 -9.80
CA THR A 300 16.43 -0.48 -11.24
C THR A 300 16.75 0.96 -11.60
N ASP A 301 17.61 1.12 -12.60
CA ASP A 301 17.88 2.40 -13.29
C ASP A 301 17.02 2.56 -14.56
N VAL A 302 16.14 1.60 -14.89
CA VAL A 302 15.20 1.78 -16.00
C VAL A 302 14.30 2.97 -15.67
N PRO A 303 14.08 3.92 -16.62
CA PRO A 303 13.23 5.07 -16.37
C PRO A 303 11.84 4.68 -15.89
N LEU A 304 11.46 5.23 -14.73
CA LEU A 304 10.18 5.00 -14.07
C LEU A 304 9.25 6.22 -14.23
N ALA A 305 7.96 5.96 -14.44
CA ALA A 305 6.93 6.99 -14.48
C ALA A 305 5.79 6.67 -13.51
N THR A 306 5.30 7.67 -12.78
CA THR A 306 4.08 7.56 -11.99
C THR A 306 2.86 7.86 -12.86
N LEU A 307 1.97 6.90 -13.02
CA LEU A 307 0.71 7.06 -13.75
C LEU A 307 -0.45 7.35 -12.78
N PRO A 308 -1.44 8.14 -13.21
CA PRO A 308 -2.64 8.37 -12.41
C PRO A 308 -3.47 7.09 -12.30
N ILE A 309 -4.40 7.07 -11.36
CA ILE A 309 -5.31 5.96 -11.10
C ILE A 309 -6.70 6.33 -11.65
N PRO A 310 -7.14 5.82 -12.80
CA PRO A 310 -8.43 6.15 -13.40
C PRO A 310 -9.62 5.82 -12.50
N CYS A 311 -10.34 6.86 -12.11
CA CYS A 311 -11.57 6.76 -11.32
C CYS A 311 -12.80 6.73 -12.24
N PRO A 312 -13.92 6.12 -11.80
CA PRO A 312 -15.19 6.25 -12.49
C PRO A 312 -15.66 7.70 -12.44
N LYS A 313 -16.49 8.09 -13.42
CA LYS A 313 -17.19 9.38 -13.38
C LYS A 313 -18.32 9.28 -12.36
N THR A 314 -18.02 9.63 -11.13
CA THR A 314 -18.99 9.64 -10.02
C THR A 314 -19.67 11.00 -9.95
N ARG A 315 -20.99 11.02 -9.65
CA ARG A 315 -21.65 12.28 -9.34
C ARG A 315 -21.11 12.79 -8.01
N MET A 316 -20.84 14.09 -7.92
CA MET A 316 -20.45 14.67 -6.64
C MET A 316 -21.51 14.38 -5.59
N ALA A 317 -21.10 13.71 -4.52
CA ALA A 317 -21.97 13.44 -3.39
C ALA A 317 -22.40 14.77 -2.78
N ARG A 318 -23.69 14.91 -2.49
CA ARG A 318 -24.24 16.10 -1.82
C ARG A 318 -25.05 15.64 -0.63
N ARG A 319 -24.48 15.79 0.56
CA ARG A 319 -25.27 15.84 1.78
C ARG A 319 -25.77 17.27 1.94
N ASN A 320 -27.06 17.44 2.18
CA ASN A 320 -27.61 18.75 2.56
C ASN A 320 -27.15 19.06 4.00
N ALA A 321 -26.67 20.27 4.24
CA ALA A 321 -26.26 20.72 5.57
C ALA A 321 -27.40 20.61 6.61
N ASP A 322 -28.66 20.68 6.16
CA ASP A 322 -29.85 20.55 7.01
C ASP A 322 -30.25 19.09 7.35
N ASP A 323 -29.53 18.09 6.82
CA ASP A 323 -29.88 16.68 7.02
C ASP A 323 -29.47 16.19 8.42
N LYS A 324 -30.44 16.20 9.35
CA LYS A 324 -30.29 15.75 10.75
C LYS A 324 -30.00 14.26 10.92
N LYS A 325 -29.86 13.50 9.83
CA LYS A 325 -29.53 12.07 9.87
C LYS A 325 -28.08 11.85 10.34
N PRO A 326 -27.78 10.69 10.96
CA PRO A 326 -26.41 10.30 11.23
C PRO A 326 -25.55 10.31 9.96
N VAL A 327 -24.27 10.67 10.09
CA VAL A 327 -23.28 10.54 9.01
C VAL A 327 -23.06 9.06 8.72
N SER A 328 -23.32 8.62 7.49
CA SER A 328 -23.02 7.26 7.05
C SER A 328 -21.50 7.11 6.82
N LEU A 329 -20.83 6.44 7.74
CA LEU A 329 -19.42 6.05 7.64
C LEU A 329 -19.31 4.75 6.85
N VAL A 330 -18.85 4.85 5.61
CA VAL A 330 -18.88 3.76 4.64
C VAL A 330 -17.54 3.03 4.55
N TYR A 331 -17.58 1.71 4.62
CA TYR A 331 -16.46 0.81 4.32
C TYR A 331 -16.81 -0.05 3.10
N LEU A 332 -16.00 -0.01 2.04
CA LEU A 332 -16.22 -0.79 0.82
C LEU A 332 -15.00 -1.64 0.45
N GLY A 333 -15.27 -2.87 0.04
CA GLY A 333 -14.29 -3.86 -0.38
C GLY A 333 -14.21 -5.09 0.53
N ASP A 334 -13.34 -6.02 0.14
CA ASP A 334 -13.16 -7.30 0.82
C ASP A 334 -12.81 -7.16 2.32
N ALA A 335 -13.37 -8.06 3.13
CA ALA A 335 -13.02 -8.22 4.53
C ALA A 335 -11.58 -8.71 4.67
N ARG A 336 -10.67 -7.78 4.97
CA ARG A 336 -9.22 -8.04 5.11
C ARG A 336 -8.61 -7.25 6.26
N SER A 337 -7.66 -7.87 6.95
CA SER A 337 -7.00 -7.27 8.12
C SER A 337 -6.14 -6.07 7.73
N GLU A 338 -5.40 -6.12 6.61
CA GLU A 338 -4.60 -4.97 6.15
C GLU A 338 -5.44 -3.76 5.72
N LYS A 339 -6.76 -3.95 5.51
CA LYS A 339 -7.71 -2.89 5.25
C LYS A 339 -8.45 -2.44 6.52
N GLY A 340 -8.16 -3.05 7.67
CA GLY A 340 -8.77 -2.73 8.95
C GLY A 340 -10.21 -3.22 9.12
N PHE A 341 -10.64 -4.27 8.41
CA PHE A 341 -12.02 -4.78 8.55
C PHE A 341 -12.32 -5.27 9.99
N ASP A 342 -11.33 -5.85 10.66
CA ASP A 342 -11.38 -6.27 12.06
C ASP A 342 -11.58 -5.11 13.05
N SER A 343 -11.37 -3.86 12.63
CA SER A 343 -11.61 -2.68 13.45
C SER A 343 -13.10 -2.33 13.59
N LEU A 344 -13.90 -2.64 12.57
CA LEU A 344 -15.27 -2.16 12.46
C LEU A 344 -16.15 -2.52 13.67
N PRO A 345 -16.09 -3.74 14.26
CA PRO A 345 -16.89 -4.07 15.44
C PRO A 345 -16.59 -3.19 16.66
N MET A 346 -15.32 -2.80 16.86
CA MET A 346 -14.90 -1.92 17.96
C MET A 346 -15.38 -0.48 17.73
N ILE A 347 -15.34 -0.01 16.49
CA ILE A 347 -15.89 1.31 16.11
C ILE A 347 -17.40 1.33 16.34
N ALA A 348 -18.12 0.31 15.85
CA ALA A 348 -19.55 0.15 16.04
C ALA A 348 -19.93 0.18 17.53
N LYS A 349 -19.19 -0.57 18.35
CA LYS A 349 -19.36 -0.59 19.81
C LYS A 349 -19.23 0.81 20.40
N SER A 350 -18.20 1.54 20.00
CA SER A 350 -17.88 2.85 20.55
C SER A 350 -18.88 3.92 20.11
N ILE A 351 -19.38 3.83 18.87
CA ILE A 351 -20.49 4.67 18.41
C ILE A 351 -21.74 4.39 19.23
N ARG A 352 -22.09 3.12 19.46
CA ARG A 352 -23.29 2.73 20.22
C ARG A 352 -23.22 3.16 21.69
N ASP A 353 -22.05 2.98 22.32
CA ASP A 353 -21.87 3.11 23.77
C ASP A 353 -21.41 4.52 24.19
N GLY A 354 -21.00 5.39 23.26
CA GLY A 354 -20.42 6.70 23.53
C GLY A 354 -21.23 7.90 23.02
N ASP A 355 -20.63 9.09 23.11
CA ASP A 355 -21.24 10.38 22.70
C ASP A 355 -21.43 10.53 21.18
N LEU A 356 -21.04 9.51 20.41
CA LEU A 356 -21.21 9.43 18.96
C LEU A 356 -22.51 8.74 18.54
N LYS A 357 -23.29 8.20 19.49
CA LYS A 357 -24.57 7.56 19.22
C LYS A 357 -25.52 8.53 18.52
N GLY A 358 -26.12 8.10 17.41
CA GLY A 358 -27.01 8.92 16.59
C GLY A 358 -26.32 10.00 15.75
N LYS A 359 -24.99 10.15 15.88
CA LYS A 359 -24.18 11.04 15.02
C LYS A 359 -23.59 10.32 13.82
N PHE A 360 -23.29 9.03 13.99
CA PHE A 360 -22.74 8.17 12.93
C PHE A 360 -23.50 6.85 12.85
N CYS A 361 -23.56 6.28 11.65
CA CYS A 361 -23.87 4.87 11.42
C CYS A 361 -22.80 4.27 10.49
N ILE A 362 -22.44 3.01 10.70
CA ILE A 362 -21.51 2.31 9.82
C ILE A 362 -22.30 1.64 8.71
N ARG A 363 -21.85 1.81 7.47
CA ARG A 363 -22.37 1.04 6.33
C ARG A 363 -21.23 0.29 5.68
N THR A 364 -21.31 -1.03 5.63
CA THR A 364 -20.19 -1.86 5.20
C THR A 364 -20.60 -2.94 4.21
N GLN A 365 -19.74 -3.17 3.22
CA GLN A 365 -19.83 -4.35 2.37
C GLN A 365 -19.24 -5.56 3.12
N LEU A 366 -20.03 -6.62 3.27
CA LEU A 366 -19.58 -7.87 3.87
C LEU A 366 -19.28 -8.89 2.77
N TYR A 367 -18.01 -8.96 2.38
CA TYR A 367 -17.54 -9.90 1.36
C TYR A 367 -16.27 -10.62 1.81
N PHE A 368 -16.37 -11.95 1.90
CA PHE A 368 -15.31 -12.85 2.32
C PHE A 368 -14.73 -13.57 1.10
N PRO A 369 -13.50 -13.27 0.66
CA PRO A 369 -12.93 -13.97 -0.48
C PRO A 369 -12.73 -15.46 -0.14
N PRO A 370 -13.16 -16.41 -0.99
CA PRO A 370 -13.25 -17.85 -0.66
C PRO A 370 -11.94 -18.55 -0.25
N LYS A 371 -10.77 -17.95 -0.51
CA LYS A 371 -9.44 -18.55 -0.26
C LYS A 371 -8.51 -17.69 0.60
N SER A 372 -8.97 -16.56 1.14
CA SER A 372 -8.14 -15.64 1.93
C SER A 372 -8.81 -15.12 3.20
N SER A 373 -10.02 -15.60 3.52
CA SER A 373 -10.75 -15.13 4.69
C SER A 373 -10.21 -15.81 5.94
N ASP A 374 -9.51 -15.05 6.77
CA ASP A 374 -9.10 -15.48 8.10
C ASP A 374 -10.33 -15.65 9.01
N MET A 375 -10.27 -16.59 9.95
CA MET A 375 -11.27 -16.76 11.02
C MET A 375 -11.52 -15.45 11.77
N GLN A 376 -10.51 -14.60 11.93
CA GLN A 376 -10.67 -13.28 12.54
C GLN A 376 -11.63 -12.39 11.75
N MET A 377 -11.58 -12.40 10.41
CA MET A 377 -12.47 -11.59 9.57
C MET A 377 -13.91 -12.09 9.67
N ILE A 378 -14.10 -13.41 9.64
CA ILE A 378 -15.41 -14.04 9.79
C ILE A 378 -16.02 -13.65 11.14
N GLN A 379 -15.25 -13.75 12.23
CA GLN A 379 -15.69 -13.32 13.55
C GLN A 379 -16.08 -11.84 13.60
N ALA A 380 -15.31 -10.96 12.96
CA ALA A 380 -15.65 -9.54 12.86
C ALA A 380 -16.97 -9.33 12.12
N GLY A 381 -17.21 -10.05 11.01
CA GLY A 381 -18.49 -10.02 10.30
C GLY A 381 -19.67 -10.45 11.16
N GLU A 382 -19.53 -11.57 11.89
CA GLU A 382 -20.59 -12.04 12.81
C GLU A 382 -20.84 -11.08 13.97
N GLN A 383 -19.82 -10.34 14.44
CA GLN A 383 -20.01 -9.30 15.45
C GLN A 383 -20.78 -8.10 14.88
N LEU A 384 -20.49 -7.70 13.64
CA LEU A 384 -21.20 -6.61 12.97
C LEU A 384 -22.68 -6.92 12.76
N ARG A 385 -23.02 -8.16 12.40
CA ARG A 385 -24.42 -8.61 12.24
C ARG A 385 -25.26 -8.55 13.51
N ARG A 386 -24.65 -8.38 14.69
CA ARG A 386 -25.36 -8.28 15.98
C ARG A 386 -25.82 -6.87 16.32
N TYR A 387 -25.38 -5.86 15.56
CA TYR A 387 -25.83 -4.49 15.76
C TYR A 387 -27.12 -4.25 14.97
N ASP A 388 -27.95 -3.36 15.49
CA ASP A 388 -29.14 -2.86 14.82
C ASP A 388 -28.74 -1.95 13.62
N ASP A 389 -29.63 -1.84 12.63
CA ASP A 389 -29.40 -1.09 11.38
C ASP A 389 -29.12 0.41 11.59
N ASP A 390 -29.49 0.98 12.74
CA ASP A 390 -29.19 2.37 13.11
C ASP A 390 -27.72 2.57 13.50
N ILE A 391 -27.01 1.51 13.87
CA ILE A 391 -25.57 1.51 14.16
C ILE A 391 -24.76 0.90 13.03
N VAL A 392 -25.18 -0.26 12.49
CA VAL A 392 -24.47 -0.96 11.40
C VAL A 392 -25.45 -1.46 10.35
N SER A 393 -25.28 -1.00 9.11
CA SER A 393 -25.98 -1.50 7.93
C SER A 393 -25.03 -2.30 7.03
N ILE A 394 -25.41 -3.53 6.68
CA ILE A 394 -24.56 -4.45 5.91
C ILE A 394 -25.12 -4.63 4.50
N VAL A 395 -24.22 -4.59 3.52
CA VAL A 395 -24.51 -5.08 2.16
C VAL A 395 -23.76 -6.39 1.96
N GLU A 396 -24.50 -7.49 1.83
CA GLU A 396 -23.92 -8.84 1.69
C GLU A 396 -23.38 -9.08 0.28
N GLY A 397 -22.20 -9.71 0.20
CA GLY A 397 -21.61 -10.19 -1.05
C GLY A 397 -20.90 -9.13 -1.89
N SER A 398 -20.58 -9.50 -3.13
CA SER A 398 -19.91 -8.63 -4.10
C SER A 398 -20.90 -7.62 -4.71
N LEU A 399 -20.51 -6.34 -4.71
CA LEU A 399 -21.25 -5.28 -5.41
C LEU A 399 -20.89 -5.27 -6.90
N ASN A 400 -21.90 -5.07 -7.76
CA ASN A 400 -21.66 -4.67 -9.14
C ASN A 400 -21.25 -3.20 -9.23
N SER A 401 -20.76 -2.75 -10.38
CA SER A 401 -20.21 -1.41 -10.55
C SER A 401 -21.21 -0.28 -10.25
N GLU A 402 -22.46 -0.42 -10.67
CA GLU A 402 -23.50 0.59 -10.42
C GLU A 402 -23.86 0.69 -8.93
N ALA A 403 -24.04 -0.45 -8.27
CA ALA A 403 -24.31 -0.50 -6.83
C ALA A 403 -23.12 0.05 -6.04
N TYR A 404 -21.89 -0.33 -6.39
CA TYR A 404 -20.66 0.16 -5.78
C TYR A 404 -20.52 1.68 -5.88
N VAL A 405 -20.71 2.26 -7.08
CA VAL A 405 -20.67 3.72 -7.27
C VAL A 405 -21.79 4.40 -6.48
N SER A 406 -23.00 3.81 -6.45
CA SER A 406 -24.11 4.33 -5.67
C SER A 406 -23.82 4.37 -4.16
N GLU A 407 -23.08 3.39 -3.63
CA GLU A 407 -22.65 3.38 -2.23
C GLU A 407 -21.67 4.53 -1.92
N ILE A 408 -20.76 4.85 -2.84
CA ILE A 408 -19.86 6.00 -2.71
C ILE A 408 -20.66 7.31 -2.75
N GLU A 409 -21.59 7.46 -3.69
CA GLU A 409 -22.40 8.68 -3.85
C GLU A 409 -23.30 8.97 -2.64
N LYS A 410 -23.72 7.93 -1.91
CA LYS A 410 -24.54 8.02 -0.69
C LYS A 410 -23.71 8.17 0.58
N ALA A 411 -22.40 7.98 0.51
CA ALA A 411 -21.54 8.00 1.68
C ALA A 411 -21.50 9.40 2.31
N GLY A 412 -21.59 9.46 3.64
CA GLY A 412 -21.33 10.67 4.40
C GLY A 412 -19.82 10.90 4.59
N ALA A 413 -19.08 9.81 4.80
CA ALA A 413 -17.62 9.76 4.76
C ALA A 413 -17.17 8.33 4.44
N ILE A 414 -16.00 8.17 3.82
CA ILE A 414 -15.38 6.85 3.60
C ILE A 414 -14.34 6.57 4.69
N LEU A 415 -14.42 5.39 5.30
CA LEU A 415 -13.44 4.88 6.26
C LEU A 415 -12.34 4.08 5.56
N ILE A 416 -11.10 4.54 5.68
CA ILE A 416 -9.90 3.91 5.11
C ILE A 416 -8.90 3.64 6.25
N ALA A 417 -9.28 2.71 7.13
CA ALA A 417 -8.50 2.27 8.28
C ALA A 417 -7.40 1.27 7.89
N TYR A 418 -6.66 1.60 6.83
CA TYR A 418 -5.67 0.70 6.24
C TYR A 418 -4.43 0.59 7.13
N ASP A 419 -3.80 -0.58 7.08
CA ASP A 419 -2.53 -0.82 7.75
C ASP A 419 -1.44 0.07 7.18
N ARG A 420 -0.80 0.82 8.08
CA ARG A 420 0.24 1.78 7.77
C ARG A 420 1.45 1.14 7.07
N GLN A 421 1.88 -0.05 7.52
CA GLN A 421 3.08 -0.70 7.00
C GLN A 421 2.89 -1.16 5.55
N ASN A 422 1.69 -1.64 5.23
CA ASN A 422 1.30 -2.03 3.90
C ASN A 422 1.03 -0.84 2.98
N TYR A 423 0.39 0.23 3.48
CA TYR A 423 -0.08 1.34 2.65
C TYR A 423 0.77 2.61 2.73
N ALA A 424 2.00 2.51 3.24
CA ALA A 424 2.99 3.59 3.19
C ALA A 424 3.25 4.05 1.74
N ALA A 425 3.38 3.09 0.81
CA ALA A 425 3.57 3.38 -0.60
C ALA A 425 2.39 2.99 -1.51
N ARG A 426 1.58 1.99 -1.12
CA ARG A 426 0.50 1.47 -1.98
C ARG A 426 -0.62 2.48 -2.19
N SER A 427 -1.15 2.49 -3.41
CA SER A 427 -2.36 3.21 -3.76
C SER A 427 -3.62 2.61 -3.12
N SER A 428 -4.70 3.39 -3.14
CA SER A 428 -6.06 2.97 -2.77
C SER A 428 -7.05 3.50 -3.79
N GLY A 429 -7.68 2.58 -4.54
CA GLY A 429 -8.71 2.94 -5.52
C GLY A 429 -9.87 3.69 -4.87
N ILE A 430 -10.47 3.12 -3.82
CA ILE A 430 -11.58 3.73 -3.09
C ILE A 430 -11.27 5.12 -2.53
N PHE A 431 -10.02 5.40 -2.13
CA PHE A 431 -9.62 6.77 -1.73
C PHE A 431 -9.74 7.74 -2.89
N MET A 432 -9.18 7.37 -4.06
CA MET A 432 -9.21 8.23 -5.24
C MET A 432 -10.63 8.43 -5.76
N GLU A 433 -11.46 7.40 -5.68
CA GLU A 433 -12.87 7.47 -6.07
C GLU A 433 -13.67 8.37 -5.11
N ALA A 434 -13.42 8.28 -3.80
CA ALA A 434 -14.01 9.17 -2.80
C ALA A 434 -13.58 10.63 -2.99
N ALA A 435 -12.28 10.86 -3.19
CA ALA A 435 -11.72 12.18 -3.45
C ALA A 435 -12.31 12.80 -4.73
N ALA A 436 -12.37 12.03 -5.83
CA ALA A 436 -12.98 12.46 -7.10
C ALA A 436 -14.50 12.70 -6.98
N ALA A 437 -15.18 12.00 -6.07
CA ALA A 437 -16.60 12.19 -5.77
C ALA A 437 -16.87 13.35 -4.78
N GLY A 438 -15.83 13.95 -4.19
CA GLY A 438 -15.95 14.97 -3.16
C GLY A 438 -16.51 14.45 -1.83
N VAL A 439 -16.29 13.17 -1.53
CA VAL A 439 -16.70 12.53 -0.28
C VAL A 439 -15.58 12.66 0.75
N PRO A 440 -15.85 13.16 1.97
CA PRO A 440 -14.88 13.16 3.05
C PRO A 440 -14.29 11.78 3.33
N VAL A 441 -13.00 11.73 3.65
CA VAL A 441 -12.31 10.48 3.99
C VAL A 441 -11.72 10.51 5.40
N ILE A 442 -11.69 9.36 6.06
CA ILE A 442 -10.86 9.12 7.25
C ILE A 442 -9.76 8.15 6.87
N ALA A 443 -8.50 8.57 6.98
CA ALA A 443 -7.36 7.74 6.58
C ALA A 443 -6.34 7.57 7.71
N THR A 444 -5.71 6.40 7.76
CA THR A 444 -4.60 6.15 8.68
C THR A 444 -3.39 7.03 8.35
N ALA A 445 -2.87 7.75 9.34
CA ALA A 445 -1.64 8.52 9.22
C ALA A 445 -0.42 7.62 8.96
N GLY A 446 0.47 8.06 8.08
CA GLY A 446 1.60 7.24 7.61
C GLY A 446 1.36 6.50 6.32
N THR A 447 0.15 6.57 5.79
CA THR A 447 -0.17 5.99 4.50
C THR A 447 -0.04 7.02 3.39
N TRP A 448 0.10 6.57 2.14
CA TRP A 448 0.13 7.47 0.98
C TRP A 448 -1.10 8.40 0.91
N MET A 449 -2.28 7.89 1.29
CA MET A 449 -3.53 8.67 1.37
C MET A 449 -3.44 9.82 2.37
N SER A 450 -2.85 9.59 3.55
CA SER A 450 -2.64 10.68 4.51
C SER A 450 -1.70 11.76 3.98
N GLY A 451 -0.71 11.39 3.16
CA GLY A 451 0.16 12.34 2.47
C GLY A 451 -0.59 13.21 1.48
N LEU A 452 -1.50 12.61 0.69
CA LEU A 452 -2.35 13.35 -0.25
C LEU A 452 -3.33 14.30 0.46
N ILE A 453 -3.92 13.90 1.59
CA ILE A 453 -4.72 14.80 2.42
C ILE A 453 -3.87 15.98 2.89
N GLY A 454 -2.62 15.73 3.30
CA GLY A 454 -1.69 16.78 3.71
C GLY A 454 -1.39 17.80 2.61
N GLU A 455 -1.11 17.34 1.38
CA GLU A 455 -0.90 18.22 0.22
C GLU A 455 -2.12 19.05 -0.10
N ALA A 456 -3.29 18.39 -0.20
CA ALA A 456 -4.53 19.08 -0.50
C ALA A 456 -4.90 20.09 0.59
N THR A 457 -4.60 19.78 1.85
CA THR A 457 -4.79 20.70 2.99
C THR A 457 -3.89 21.91 2.88
N TRP A 458 -2.62 21.73 2.50
CA TRP A 458 -1.69 22.84 2.28
C TRP A 458 -2.22 23.79 1.20
N GLU A 459 -2.59 23.27 0.03
CA GLU A 459 -3.09 24.05 -1.10
C GLU A 459 -4.40 24.76 -0.74
N TYR A 460 -5.36 24.03 -0.17
CA TYR A 460 -6.65 24.56 0.22
C TYR A 460 -6.53 25.69 1.25
N HIS A 461 -5.65 25.55 2.25
CA HIS A 461 -5.43 26.62 3.23
C HIS A 461 -4.84 27.87 2.59
N HIS A 462 -3.84 27.73 1.70
CA HIS A 462 -3.24 28.88 1.04
C HIS A 462 -4.25 29.67 0.21
N GLU A 463 -5.12 28.99 -0.54
CA GLU A 463 -6.22 29.62 -1.26
C GLU A 463 -7.26 30.22 -0.29
N SER A 464 -7.64 29.44 0.73
CA SER A 464 -8.69 29.85 1.66
C SER A 464 -8.31 31.10 2.43
N VAL A 465 -7.06 31.24 2.86
CA VAL A 465 -6.63 32.35 3.71
C VAL A 465 -6.37 33.65 2.95
N GLU A 466 -6.35 33.66 1.61
CA GLU A 466 -6.09 34.87 0.80
C GLU A 466 -7.01 36.05 1.16
N ASN A 467 -8.27 35.76 1.49
CA ASN A 467 -9.27 36.77 1.88
C ASN A 467 -9.29 37.07 3.39
N SER A 468 -8.28 36.64 4.15
CA SER A 468 -8.20 36.84 5.60
C SER A 468 -7.24 37.98 5.92
N GLU A 469 -7.58 38.79 6.92
CA GLU A 469 -6.66 39.80 7.41
C GLU A 469 -5.62 39.17 8.34
N VAL A 470 -4.35 39.41 8.03
CA VAL A 470 -3.22 38.94 8.84
C VAL A 470 -2.97 39.94 9.97
N ILE A 471 -3.24 39.52 11.21
CA ILE A 471 -3.02 40.34 12.41
C ILE A 471 -1.54 40.36 12.79
N SER A 472 -0.91 39.17 12.79
CA SER A 472 0.51 39.04 13.08
C SER A 472 1.07 37.72 12.55
N VAL A 473 2.39 37.69 12.34
CA VAL A 473 3.15 36.52 11.89
C VAL A 473 4.42 36.40 12.72
N SER A 474 4.65 35.23 13.29
CA SER A 474 5.90 34.86 13.94
C SER A 474 6.56 33.70 13.19
N ARG A 475 7.90 33.73 13.09
CA ARG A 475 8.71 32.66 12.47
C ARG A 475 9.46 31.90 13.54
N SER A 476 9.88 30.67 13.23
CA SER A 476 10.60 29.76 14.12
C SER A 476 11.64 30.44 15.02
N GLY A 477 12.60 31.19 14.48
CA GLY A 477 13.67 31.84 15.27
C GLY A 477 13.23 32.99 16.18
N ALA A 478 12.01 33.49 16.04
CA ALA A 478 11.44 34.52 16.93
C ALA A 478 10.57 33.94 18.05
N LEU A 479 10.43 32.61 18.12
CA LEU A 479 9.59 31.93 19.10
C LEU A 479 10.43 31.42 20.28
N ASP A 480 9.85 31.50 21.47
CA ASP A 480 10.43 30.92 22.68
C ASP A 480 10.14 29.41 22.71
N TRP A 481 11.09 28.63 22.21
CA TRP A 481 10.99 27.18 22.13
C TRP A 481 11.45 26.50 23.41
N ARG A 482 10.61 25.59 23.89
CA ARG A 482 10.86 24.80 25.11
C ARG A 482 10.70 23.31 24.82
N GLN A 483 11.27 22.46 25.66
CA GLN A 483 11.19 21.01 25.56
C GLN A 483 10.79 20.42 26.90
N ILE A 484 9.88 19.44 26.86
CA ILE A 484 9.51 18.63 28.02
C ILE A 484 9.88 17.18 27.74
N ALA A 485 10.75 16.63 28.59
CA ALA A 485 11.11 15.22 28.60
C ALA A 485 10.86 14.66 30.01
N GLY A 486 9.81 13.83 30.16
CA GLY A 486 9.35 13.43 31.49
C GLY A 486 8.83 14.62 32.30
N ASN A 487 9.53 14.96 33.40
CA ASN A 487 9.17 16.10 34.27
C ASN A 487 10.09 17.32 34.07
N ASP A 488 11.09 17.23 33.20
CA ASP A 488 12.07 18.29 33.00
C ASP A 488 11.61 19.23 31.88
N ASP A 489 11.43 20.52 32.19
CA ASP A 489 11.09 21.59 31.24
C ASP A 489 12.30 22.51 31.04
N THR A 490 12.91 22.44 29.85
CA THR A 490 14.13 23.18 29.51
C THR A 490 13.97 23.98 28.21
N ALA A 491 14.85 24.95 27.97
CA ALA A 491 14.94 25.60 26.67
C ALA A 491 15.28 24.56 25.58
N ALA A 492 14.69 24.71 24.40
CA ALA A 492 14.98 23.86 23.25
C ALA A 492 16.24 24.35 22.53
N ASP A 493 17.15 23.44 22.17
CA ASP A 493 18.24 23.77 21.25
C ASP A 493 17.65 24.02 19.85
N GLN A 494 17.79 25.25 19.36
CA GLN A 494 17.49 25.63 17.97
C GLN A 494 18.76 25.46 17.14
N SER A 495 18.66 24.85 15.96
CA SER A 495 19.79 24.83 15.02
C SER A 495 20.02 26.21 14.41
N GLU A 496 21.22 26.47 13.88
CA GLU A 496 21.56 27.73 13.18
C GLU A 496 20.61 28.08 12.01
N ASP A 497 19.90 27.09 11.42
CA ASP A 497 18.98 27.24 10.29
C ASP A 497 17.49 27.39 10.67
N ASP A 498 17.16 27.89 11.88
CA ASP A 498 15.76 28.03 12.37
C ASP A 498 14.98 26.70 12.45
N ALA A 499 15.66 25.56 12.33
CA ALA A 499 15.07 24.24 12.39
C ALA A 499 15.01 23.67 13.81
N ILE A 500 13.94 22.94 14.11
CA ILE A 500 13.67 22.34 15.41
C ILE A 500 13.70 20.83 15.30
N GLN A 501 14.55 20.20 16.09
CA GLN A 501 14.66 18.75 16.11
C GLN A 501 13.52 18.14 16.94
N LEU A 502 12.68 17.32 16.32
CA LEU A 502 11.62 16.55 16.97
C LEU A 502 12.11 15.16 17.36
N ARG A 503 11.90 14.79 18.62
CA ARG A 503 12.27 13.49 19.18
C ARG A 503 11.02 12.71 19.64
N PRO A 504 11.09 11.38 19.74
CA PRO A 504 9.89 10.57 20.00
C PRO A 504 9.33 10.73 21.41
N ASP A 505 10.22 10.92 22.39
CA ASP A 505 9.87 10.97 23.82
C ASP A 505 9.99 12.38 24.40
N VAL A 506 10.12 13.39 23.54
CA VAL A 506 10.25 14.80 23.93
C VAL A 506 9.17 15.60 23.22
N THR A 507 8.40 16.37 23.98
CA THR A 507 7.48 17.33 23.40
C THR A 507 8.18 18.69 23.32
N THR A 508 8.44 19.15 22.10
CA THR A 508 9.00 20.47 21.85
C THR A 508 7.86 21.43 21.61
N TYR A 509 7.76 22.53 22.36
CA TYR A 509 6.56 23.37 22.36
C TYR A 509 6.86 24.87 22.31
N ILE A 510 5.83 25.61 21.92
CA ILE A 510 5.76 27.08 22.01
C ILE A 510 4.46 27.47 22.72
N ALA A 511 4.47 28.65 23.35
CA ALA A 511 3.29 29.16 24.07
C ALA A 511 2.91 30.59 23.65
N PRO A 512 2.47 30.83 22.41
CA PRO A 512 2.20 32.18 21.92
C PRO A 512 0.94 32.77 22.59
N SER A 513 0.98 34.08 22.84
CA SER A 513 -0.19 34.86 23.26
C SER A 513 -1.11 35.13 22.07
N VAL A 514 -2.42 35.10 22.30
CA VAL A 514 -3.45 35.36 21.28
C VAL A 514 -3.59 36.87 21.06
N PRO A 515 -3.35 37.40 19.86
CA PRO A 515 -3.59 38.80 19.55
C PRO A 515 -5.07 39.17 19.68
N ARG A 516 -5.34 40.42 20.06
CA ARG A 516 -6.74 40.92 20.07
C ARG A 516 -7.34 40.78 18.67
N GLN A 517 -8.61 40.37 18.62
CA GLN A 517 -9.39 40.19 17.39
C GLN A 517 -8.97 38.99 16.52
N ALA A 518 -8.02 38.17 16.97
CA ALA A 518 -7.70 36.91 16.30
C ALA A 518 -8.90 35.97 16.36
N THR A 519 -9.23 35.42 15.21
CA THR A 519 -10.34 34.46 15.02
C THR A 519 -9.81 33.08 14.64
N HIS A 520 -8.64 33.02 14.02
CA HIS A 520 -8.01 31.78 13.59
C HIS A 520 -6.50 31.85 13.83
N LEU A 521 -5.91 30.69 14.13
CA LEU A 521 -4.49 30.41 14.10
C LEU A 521 -4.21 29.60 12.83
N TRP A 522 -3.24 30.04 12.03
CA TRP A 522 -2.74 29.32 10.86
C TRP A 522 -1.28 28.96 11.07
N LEU A 523 -1.00 27.66 11.14
CA LEU A 523 0.33 27.09 11.24
C LEU A 523 0.76 26.56 9.87
N THR A 524 1.98 26.89 9.46
CA THR A 524 2.63 26.29 8.29
C THR A 524 4.04 25.89 8.65
N PHE A 525 4.49 24.72 8.21
CA PHE A 525 5.86 24.26 8.40
C PHE A 525 6.21 23.21 7.36
N GLU A 526 7.50 22.91 7.27
CA GLU A 526 8.03 21.81 6.47
C GLU A 526 8.55 20.74 7.42
N GLY A 527 8.01 19.52 7.30
CA GLY A 527 8.60 18.34 7.91
C GLY A 527 9.77 17.88 7.05
N GLY A 528 10.88 17.46 7.67
CA GLY A 528 12.14 17.08 7.00
C GLY A 528 11.95 16.60 5.56
N ALA A 529 12.27 17.47 4.60
CA ALA A 529 12.01 17.23 3.18
C ALA A 529 12.61 15.88 2.74
N GLY A 530 11.84 15.09 1.98
CA GLY A 530 12.27 13.78 1.46
C GLY A 530 12.23 12.62 2.47
N SER A 531 11.88 12.85 3.74
CA SER A 531 11.81 11.79 4.76
C SER A 531 10.43 11.12 4.83
N SER A 532 10.14 10.28 3.84
CA SER A 532 8.95 9.43 3.89
C SER A 532 8.91 8.64 5.21
N GLY A 533 7.79 8.80 5.94
CA GLY A 533 7.59 8.19 7.26
C GLY A 533 7.76 9.10 8.46
N CYS A 534 8.22 10.35 8.30
CA CYS A 534 8.23 11.35 9.36
C CYS A 534 6.85 11.98 9.53
N HIS A 535 6.31 11.92 10.75
CA HIS A 535 5.03 12.55 11.10
C HIS A 535 5.16 13.23 12.44
N THR A 536 4.44 14.34 12.54
CA THR A 536 4.40 15.19 13.71
C THR A 536 3.02 15.07 14.35
N SER A 537 3.02 14.73 15.64
CA SER A 537 1.85 14.97 16.48
C SER A 537 1.90 16.42 16.95
N ILE A 538 0.82 17.16 16.73
CA ILE A 538 0.65 18.53 17.18
C ILE A 538 -0.44 18.54 18.24
N GLN A 539 -0.04 18.74 19.49
CA GLN A 539 -0.96 18.96 20.60
C GLN A 539 -1.20 20.46 20.74
N LEU A 540 -2.46 20.86 20.79
CA LEU A 540 -2.85 22.25 20.85
C LEU A 540 -3.86 22.46 21.98
N THR A 541 -3.50 23.31 22.93
CA THR A 541 -4.33 23.66 24.09
C THR A 541 -4.59 25.17 24.10
N GLN A 542 -5.85 25.58 24.04
CA GLN A 542 -6.26 26.98 24.19
C GLN A 542 -6.57 27.27 25.65
N ARG A 543 -6.03 28.36 26.21
CA ARG A 543 -6.19 28.71 27.63
C ARG A 543 -6.72 30.13 27.80
N ASP A 544 -7.51 30.34 28.84
CA ASP A 544 -7.97 31.67 29.25
C ASP A 544 -6.92 32.42 30.09
N HIS A 545 -7.28 33.60 30.60
CA HIS A 545 -6.43 34.43 31.46
C HIS A 545 -5.97 33.76 32.76
N ASN A 546 -6.69 32.74 33.24
CA ASN A 546 -6.35 31.98 34.44
C ASN A 546 -5.59 30.69 34.11
N LEU A 547 -5.13 30.54 32.87
CA LEU A 547 -4.50 29.33 32.33
C LEU A 547 -5.43 28.10 32.34
N LYS A 548 -6.75 28.31 32.47
CA LYS A 548 -7.71 27.20 32.39
C LYS A 548 -7.84 26.76 30.94
N THR A 549 -7.73 25.45 30.72
CA THR A 549 -7.96 24.84 29.41
C THR A 549 -9.41 25.08 28.98
N LEU A 550 -9.58 25.78 27.86
CA LEU A 550 -10.85 25.96 27.17
C LEU A 550 -11.09 24.84 26.19
N HIS A 551 -10.03 24.48 25.46
CA HIS A 551 -10.08 23.47 24.41
C HIS A 551 -8.72 22.79 24.27
N GLU A 552 -8.72 21.49 24.00
CA GLU A 552 -7.51 20.70 23.77
C GLU A 552 -7.73 19.69 22.64
N ARG A 553 -6.77 19.62 21.71
CA ARG A 553 -6.81 18.75 20.54
C ARG A 553 -5.43 18.23 20.17
N THR A 554 -5.40 17.13 19.46
CA THR A 554 -4.19 16.54 18.90
C THR A 554 -4.40 16.26 17.41
N PHE A 555 -3.50 16.76 16.58
CA PHE A 555 -3.50 16.57 15.14
C PHE A 555 -2.31 15.71 14.72
N THR A 556 -2.50 14.91 13.67
CA THR A 556 -1.42 14.11 13.09
C THR A 556 -1.13 14.55 11.67
N MET A 557 0.08 15.06 11.47
CA MET A 557 0.50 15.67 10.20
C MET A 557 1.78 15.02 9.69
N GLY A 558 2.04 15.08 8.39
CA GLY A 558 3.21 14.48 7.76
C GLY A 558 2.88 13.55 6.60
N GLY A 559 3.93 13.07 5.94
CA GLY A 559 3.80 12.16 4.78
C GLY A 559 3.45 12.84 3.46
N SER A 560 3.30 14.18 3.42
CA SER A 560 3.18 14.91 2.15
C SER A 560 4.48 14.77 1.34
N GLN A 561 4.38 14.76 0.02
CA GLN A 561 5.55 14.56 -0.86
C GLN A 561 6.42 15.81 -0.91
N SER A 562 5.80 16.98 -0.88
CA SER A 562 6.43 18.29 -0.79
C SER A 562 7.08 18.54 0.56
N GLY A 563 6.74 17.75 1.59
CA GLY A 563 7.12 17.98 2.98
C GLY A 563 6.37 19.13 3.65
N LYS A 564 5.57 19.90 2.90
CA LYS A 564 4.81 21.05 3.40
C LYS A 564 3.58 20.60 4.17
N GLN A 565 3.29 21.28 5.27
CA GLN A 565 2.22 20.95 6.20
C GLN A 565 1.51 22.21 6.65
N SER A 566 0.17 22.19 6.71
CA SER A 566 -0.63 23.33 7.13
C SER A 566 -1.80 22.95 8.02
N LEU A 567 -2.04 23.73 9.07
CA LEU A 567 -3.15 23.56 10.00
C LEU A 567 -3.80 24.92 10.28
N VAL A 568 -5.12 25.01 10.14
CA VAL A 568 -5.90 26.19 10.54
C VAL A 568 -6.82 25.79 11.69
N VAL A 569 -6.83 26.55 12.78
CA VAL A 569 -7.66 26.26 13.96
C VAL A 569 -8.40 27.54 14.40
N PRO A 570 -9.71 27.48 14.68
CA PRO A 570 -10.43 28.63 15.23
C PRO A 570 -9.96 28.95 16.65
N VAL A 571 -9.97 30.24 16.97
CA VAL A 571 -9.62 30.77 18.29
C VAL A 571 -10.88 30.92 19.12
N GLU A 572 -10.91 30.27 20.28
CA GLU A 572 -12.02 30.38 21.23
C GLU A 572 -12.13 31.83 21.73
N ARG A 573 -13.37 32.30 21.92
CA ARG A 573 -13.64 33.71 22.27
C ARG A 573 -12.91 34.18 23.54
N LEU A 574 -12.66 33.28 24.48
CA LEU A 574 -12.00 33.57 25.75
C LEU A 574 -10.51 33.19 25.76
N ALA A 575 -9.97 32.66 24.66
CA ALA A 575 -8.57 32.25 24.58
C ALA A 575 -7.65 33.48 24.65
N GLN A 576 -6.64 33.38 25.50
CA GLN A 576 -5.58 34.39 25.65
C GLN A 576 -4.20 33.84 25.33
N SER A 577 -4.02 32.52 25.43
CA SER A 577 -2.78 31.86 25.03
C SER A 577 -3.07 30.50 24.41
N PHE A 578 -2.12 30.06 23.59
CA PHE A 578 -2.05 28.70 23.09
C PHE A 578 -0.83 28.04 23.72
N TRP A 579 -0.93 26.73 23.96
CA TRP A 579 0.21 25.84 24.10
C TRP A 579 0.21 24.92 22.89
N ILE A 580 1.31 24.89 22.14
CA ILE A 580 1.44 24.14 20.89
C ILE A 580 2.66 23.23 21.02
N GLY A 581 2.41 21.95 21.27
CA GLY A 581 3.43 20.92 21.40
C GLY A 581 3.60 20.12 20.11
N PHE A 582 4.85 19.86 19.74
CA PHE A 582 5.27 19.09 18.58
C PHE A 582 6.05 17.86 19.05
N GLN A 583 5.69 16.69 18.53
CA GLN A 583 6.35 15.43 18.88
C GLN A 583 6.55 14.57 17.63
N ASN A 584 7.69 13.89 17.55
CA ASN A 584 7.92 12.88 16.52
C ASN A 584 7.10 11.63 16.86
N LEU A 585 6.24 11.22 15.93
CA LEU A 585 5.18 10.28 16.26
C LEU A 585 5.52 8.80 16.03
N TYR A 586 6.36 8.50 15.05
CA TYR A 586 6.52 7.12 14.56
C TYR A 586 7.96 6.68 14.40
N THR A 587 8.91 7.60 14.30
CA THR A 587 10.29 7.27 13.98
C THR A 587 11.09 7.28 15.27
N ARG A 588 12.04 6.36 15.47
CA ARG A 588 12.95 6.44 16.63
C ARG A 588 14.03 7.50 16.43
N ALA A 589 14.49 7.66 15.18
CA ALA A 589 15.45 8.69 14.82
C ALA A 589 14.76 10.07 14.84
N PRO A 590 15.41 11.11 15.38
CA PRO A 590 14.88 12.45 15.33
C PRO A 590 14.83 12.98 13.89
N PHE A 591 13.95 13.96 13.64
CA PHE A 591 13.92 14.70 12.38
C PHE A 591 13.69 16.19 12.63
N ASN A 592 14.07 17.02 11.67
CA ASN A 592 13.93 18.47 11.78
C ASN A 592 12.60 18.95 11.21
N LEU A 593 11.97 19.87 11.93
CA LEU A 593 10.88 20.72 11.47
C LEU A 593 11.48 22.09 11.11
N SER A 594 11.28 22.53 9.87
CA SER A 594 11.80 23.80 9.36
C SER A 594 10.66 24.71 8.92
N GLY A 595 10.97 26.01 8.79
CA GLY A 595 10.04 26.97 8.18
C GLY A 595 8.75 27.18 8.96
N LEU A 596 8.71 26.94 10.28
CA LEU A 596 7.50 27.19 11.08
C LEU A 596 7.09 28.65 10.99
N ARG A 597 5.82 28.88 10.64
CA ARG A 597 5.15 30.17 10.71
C ARG A 597 3.89 30.03 11.55
N VAL A 598 3.72 30.96 12.47
CA VAL A 598 2.55 31.12 13.35
C VAL A 598 1.85 32.39 12.91
N CYS A 599 0.75 32.26 12.16
CA CYS A 599 0.00 33.37 11.58
C CYS A 599 -1.35 33.52 12.29
N TRP A 600 -1.65 34.71 12.80
CA TRP A 600 -2.94 35.02 13.41
C TRP A 600 -3.82 35.76 12.42
N LEU A 601 -5.05 35.28 12.23
CA LEU A 601 -5.95 35.77 11.19
C LEU A 601 -7.26 36.33 11.79
N ARG A 602 -7.80 37.38 11.16
CA ARG A 602 -9.17 37.86 11.35
C ARG A 602 -10.02 37.49 10.14
N ARG A 603 -11.07 36.70 10.37
CA ARG A 603 -11.99 36.21 9.36
C ARG A 603 -13.31 35.78 10.01
N GLU A 604 -14.43 36.07 9.34
CA GLU A 604 -15.75 35.64 9.80
C GLU A 604 -16.08 34.20 9.39
N ALA A 605 -15.80 33.83 8.13
CA ALA A 605 -16.12 32.50 7.61
C ALA A 605 -15.16 31.42 8.16
N PRO A 606 -15.67 30.24 8.54
CA PRO A 606 -14.83 29.14 9.00
C PRO A 606 -13.93 28.61 7.88
N ILE A 607 -12.79 28.04 8.27
CA ILE A 607 -11.86 27.32 7.39
C ILE A 607 -11.76 25.89 7.91
N ALA A 608 -11.85 24.91 7.00
CA ALA A 608 -11.65 23.50 7.34
C ALA A 608 -10.28 23.30 7.98
N ARG A 609 -10.18 22.51 9.06
CA ARG A 609 -8.88 22.24 9.71
C ARG A 609 -8.00 21.32 8.87
N CYS A 610 -8.63 20.37 8.17
CA CYS A 610 -8.04 19.49 7.18
C CYS A 610 -8.94 19.48 5.94
N ALA A 611 -8.35 19.57 4.76
CA ALA A 611 -9.10 19.60 3.52
C ALA A 611 -9.38 18.18 3.02
N GLY A 612 -10.63 17.90 2.66
CA GLY A 612 -11.03 16.62 2.06
C GLY A 612 -11.13 15.43 3.02
N GLY A 613 -10.50 15.47 4.20
CA GLY A 613 -10.57 14.37 5.16
C GLY A 613 -9.77 14.56 6.43
N VAL A 614 -9.87 13.59 7.34
CA VAL A 614 -9.19 13.57 8.64
C VAL A 614 -8.17 12.42 8.66
N THR A 615 -7.00 12.67 9.24
CA THR A 615 -5.95 11.68 9.46
C THR A 615 -5.97 11.18 10.90
N THR A 616 -5.84 9.86 11.09
CA THR A 616 -5.85 9.25 12.44
C THR A 616 -4.66 8.35 12.68
N GLN A 617 -4.19 8.32 13.91
CA GLN A 617 -3.19 7.35 14.35
C GLN A 617 -3.86 5.98 14.47
N LEU A 618 -3.24 4.92 13.93
CA LEU A 618 -3.60 3.53 14.20
C LEU A 618 -2.31 2.78 14.53
N TYR A 619 -2.06 2.57 15.83
CA TYR A 619 -0.82 1.93 16.28
C TYR A 619 -0.88 0.41 16.28
N SER A 620 -2.06 -0.17 16.47
CA SER A 620 -2.28 -1.62 16.37
C SER A 620 -3.78 -1.95 16.34
N PRO A 621 -4.16 -3.19 15.95
CA PRO A 621 -5.54 -3.67 16.07
C PRO A 621 -6.12 -3.65 17.49
N GLN A 622 -5.30 -3.42 18.53
CA GLN A 622 -5.76 -3.28 19.91
C GLN A 622 -5.90 -1.81 20.35
N ARG A 623 -5.49 -0.83 19.54
CA ARG A 623 -5.53 0.61 19.84
C ARG A 623 -6.29 1.41 18.77
N TYR A 624 -7.53 1.00 18.49
CA TYR A 624 -8.49 1.79 17.71
C TYR A 624 -9.05 3.01 18.48
N SER A 625 -8.61 3.22 19.72
CA SER A 625 -8.99 4.34 20.57
C SER A 625 -8.84 5.67 19.86
N ASP A 626 -7.79 5.85 19.06
CA ASP A 626 -7.43 7.16 18.53
C ASP A 626 -8.41 7.60 17.43
N MET A 627 -8.82 6.67 16.57
CA MET A 627 -9.86 6.93 15.56
C MET A 627 -11.22 7.28 16.21
N ILE A 628 -11.56 6.57 17.29
CA ILE A 628 -12.82 6.76 18.03
C ILE A 628 -12.79 8.06 18.86
N ASN A 629 -11.66 8.37 19.50
CA ASN A 629 -11.54 9.47 20.46
C ASN A 629 -11.11 10.78 19.81
N HIS A 630 -10.52 10.74 18.61
CA HIS A 630 -10.01 11.94 17.94
C HIS A 630 -10.67 12.14 16.57
N ALA A 631 -10.52 11.19 15.64
CA ALA A 631 -10.91 11.43 14.25
C ALA A 631 -12.43 11.54 14.03
N LEU A 632 -13.24 10.68 14.66
CA LEU A 632 -14.71 10.78 14.53
C LEU A 632 -15.30 12.04 15.19
N PRO A 633 -14.90 12.41 16.43
CA PRO A 633 -15.30 13.69 17.01
C PRO A 633 -14.86 14.90 16.18
N GLU A 634 -13.66 14.87 15.60
CA GLU A 634 -13.15 15.93 14.73
C GLU A 634 -13.96 16.05 13.44
N LEU A 635 -14.16 14.91 12.74
CA LEU A 635 -14.98 14.88 11.54
C LEU A 635 -16.40 15.37 11.82
N HIS A 636 -17.00 15.01 12.96
CA HIS A 636 -18.33 15.49 13.32
C HIS A 636 -18.35 17.00 13.62
N ALA A 637 -17.34 17.51 14.31
CA ALA A 637 -17.27 18.92 14.69
C ALA A 637 -17.12 19.86 13.49
N ASP A 638 -16.39 19.43 12.45
CA ASP A 638 -16.09 20.23 11.25
C ASP A 638 -16.65 19.62 9.97
N TYR A 639 -17.71 18.81 10.09
CA TYR A 639 -18.19 18.00 8.95
C TYR A 639 -18.47 18.85 7.73
N ASP A 640 -19.15 19.99 7.92
CA ASP A 640 -19.57 20.85 6.81
C ASP A 640 -18.39 21.51 6.12
N GLU A 641 -17.37 21.95 6.86
CA GLU A 641 -16.13 22.51 6.33
C GLU A 641 -15.31 21.45 5.58
N ILE A 642 -15.20 20.25 6.14
CA ILE A 642 -14.50 19.12 5.51
C ILE A 642 -15.24 18.69 4.23
N ALA A 643 -16.56 18.60 4.25
CA ALA A 643 -17.35 18.26 3.07
C ALA A 643 -17.26 19.33 1.98
N ARG A 644 -17.29 20.63 2.34
CA ARG A 644 -17.08 21.72 1.37
C ARG A 644 -15.69 21.68 0.74
N SER A 645 -14.64 21.45 1.53
CA SER A 645 -13.28 21.33 0.99
C SER A 645 -13.10 20.06 0.14
N ALA A 646 -13.70 18.94 0.51
CA ALA A 646 -13.73 17.73 -0.32
C ALA A 646 -14.37 18.00 -1.69
N ALA A 647 -15.52 18.68 -1.70
CA ALA A 647 -16.21 19.08 -2.92
C ALA A 647 -15.38 20.05 -3.79
N HIS A 648 -14.65 20.98 -3.17
CA HIS A 648 -13.73 21.90 -3.86
C HIS A 648 -12.61 21.15 -4.60
N LEU A 649 -11.98 20.19 -3.92
CA LEU A 649 -10.85 19.41 -4.44
C LEU A 649 -11.27 18.38 -5.49
N ALA A 650 -12.52 17.92 -5.45
CA ALA A 650 -13.02 16.80 -6.25
C ALA A 650 -12.77 16.95 -7.76
N LYS A 651 -12.96 18.16 -8.31
CA LYS A 651 -12.78 18.41 -9.74
C LYS A 651 -11.32 18.25 -10.17
N ALA A 652 -10.37 18.66 -9.33
CA ALA A 652 -8.95 18.52 -9.61
C ALA A 652 -8.56 17.03 -9.59
N TYR A 653 -8.96 16.29 -8.55
CA TYR A 653 -8.77 14.85 -8.48
C TYR A 653 -9.38 14.12 -9.67
N ALA A 654 -10.66 14.37 -9.99
CA ALA A 654 -11.36 13.71 -11.09
C ALA A 654 -10.71 13.97 -12.47
N ARG A 655 -10.10 15.14 -12.67
CA ARG A 655 -9.38 15.48 -13.90
C ARG A 655 -8.04 14.73 -13.96
N GLU A 656 -7.24 14.83 -12.90
CA GLU A 656 -5.90 14.22 -12.83
C GLU A 656 -5.99 12.70 -12.89
N HIS A 657 -6.91 12.12 -12.13
CA HIS A 657 -7.16 10.69 -12.01
C HIS A 657 -8.21 10.19 -13.01
N SER A 658 -8.24 10.76 -14.22
CA SER A 658 -9.10 10.31 -15.30
C SER A 658 -8.42 9.28 -16.21
N ALA A 659 -9.21 8.44 -16.87
CA ALA A 659 -8.69 7.52 -17.88
C ALA A 659 -8.09 8.29 -19.07
N GLU A 660 -8.66 9.45 -19.40
CA GLU A 660 -8.17 10.35 -20.43
C GLU A 660 -6.75 10.85 -20.11
N THR A 661 -6.48 11.31 -18.88
CA THR A 661 -5.13 11.73 -18.45
C THR A 661 -4.14 10.57 -18.46
N LEU A 662 -4.56 9.36 -18.04
CA LEU A 662 -3.69 8.17 -18.12
C LEU A 662 -3.29 7.87 -19.56
N VAL A 663 -4.26 7.83 -20.47
CA VAL A 663 -4.03 7.54 -21.89
C VAL A 663 -3.14 8.62 -22.52
N ASP A 664 -3.39 9.88 -22.23
CA ASP A 664 -2.56 10.99 -22.72
C ASP A 664 -1.10 10.86 -22.24
N ARG A 665 -0.87 10.48 -20.97
CA ARG A 665 0.49 10.23 -20.46
C ARG A 665 1.18 9.07 -21.16
N LEU A 666 0.46 7.98 -21.43
CA LEU A 666 1.00 6.84 -22.17
C LEU A 666 1.34 7.20 -23.61
N ILE A 667 0.47 7.94 -24.30
CA ILE A 667 0.68 8.40 -25.69
C ILE A 667 1.83 9.41 -25.75
N THR A 668 1.90 10.35 -24.82
CA THR A 668 2.95 11.36 -24.77
C THR A 668 4.31 10.71 -24.49
N ALA A 669 4.36 9.75 -23.55
CA ALA A 669 5.56 8.95 -23.32
C ALA A 669 5.95 8.14 -24.56
N ALA A 670 4.96 7.69 -25.34
CA ALA A 670 5.19 6.97 -26.58
C ALA A 670 5.79 7.84 -27.69
N ARG A 671 5.36 9.11 -27.81
CA ARG A 671 5.85 10.04 -28.85
C ARG A 671 7.24 10.60 -28.55
N LYS A 672 7.62 10.73 -27.27
CA LYS A 672 8.93 11.28 -26.86
C LYS A 672 10.13 10.34 -27.14
N SER A 673 9.91 9.10 -27.59
CA SER A 673 11.02 8.19 -27.93
C SER A 673 11.78 8.58 -29.20
N ASP A 674 11.28 9.51 -30.02
CA ASP A 674 11.95 9.86 -31.27
C ASP A 674 13.02 10.96 -31.11
N HIS A 675 13.01 11.84 -30.08
CA HIS A 675 14.07 12.84 -29.84
C HIS A 675 14.18 13.27 -28.35
N GLU A 676 15.40 13.24 -27.80
CA GLU A 676 15.86 13.65 -26.45
C GLU A 676 15.74 12.65 -25.27
N PRO A 677 16.79 12.53 -24.43
CA PRO A 677 16.67 11.89 -23.12
C PRO A 677 15.70 12.68 -22.24
N PRO A 678 14.97 12.03 -21.32
CA PRO A 678 14.00 12.70 -20.48
C PRO A 678 14.70 13.75 -19.61
N ARG A 679 14.51 15.03 -19.92
CA ARG A 679 14.58 16.07 -18.91
C ARG A 679 13.60 15.66 -17.82
N GLU A 680 14.11 15.59 -16.59
CA GLU A 680 13.34 15.45 -15.36
C GLU A 680 11.95 16.04 -15.57
N LEU A 681 10.93 15.17 -15.47
CA LEU A 681 9.55 15.62 -15.29
C LEU A 681 9.62 16.56 -14.10
N ARG A 682 9.62 17.87 -14.39
CA ARG A 682 9.70 18.93 -13.39
C ARG A 682 8.70 18.54 -12.32
N ALA A 683 9.18 18.38 -11.09
CA ALA A 683 8.35 18.52 -9.91
C ALA A 683 7.43 19.69 -10.20
N PHE A 684 6.13 19.43 -10.21
CA PHE A 684 5.14 20.44 -10.51
C PHE A 684 5.42 21.62 -9.59
N GLN A 685 5.85 22.73 -10.17
CA GLN A 685 5.76 24.02 -9.51
C GLN A 685 4.26 24.33 -9.46
N TRP A 686 3.66 23.99 -8.33
CA TRP A 686 2.42 24.60 -7.85
C TRP A 686 2.81 25.62 -6.78
#